data_AF-A0A5C3KUW3-F1
#
_entry.id   AF-A0A5C3KUW3-F1
#
_cell.length_a   1.000
_cell.length_b   1.000
_cell.length_c   1.000
_cell.angle_alpha   90.00
_cell.angle_beta   90.00
_cell.angle_gamma   90.00
#
_symmetry.space_group_name_H-M   'P 1'
#
loop_
_entity.id
_entity.type
_entity.pdbx_description
1 polymer ?
#
loop_
_entity_poly.entity_id
_entity_poly.type
_entity_poly.pdbx_seq_one_letter_code
_entity_poly.pdbx_strand_id
1 'polypeptide(L)'
;MSSSSSSSELFDVFKDLPAEAQQEFLKRNLPALLSALPQEELTTAKSSALRLKQIYEAAPRLDLDGARKQIDTLFDSLAKESKLSVFPERSIREQVLEEIIRTLTSWLNDIWTTVYENHGDFKRAHACLLFVAESMEHLDEGSGSRCRCDFINIPVHIQIKNKNGRVVKRLRALGAQNIDRVLFWIWRDLFLAMLEAGSESEKKEIPKMLENVESVYGFQGIQRLLRGGYKSEEGEEEDMDILEAPDIYDEDDGYESDVPFEDGYFHSNHWDGMYAEECGQLRELAVEFLLQLFSNCPSLSLYLTIIDLANDVNAVKLRITAILTEIAGASSETLVTSLTIASITDDQNKIISLLNKYSYLIRDRDAIALQAAVSVLANSPSHFQRAKLILAAELEDTLQSIRRAVFSSFRRIDGATHRKSLSEILKMPNGPARKERIETWTDSVLTSQGNSFGSMALAAMMIGLPLPMHDMDTDEDNNGDMFNFFDIDGPPDPDLDDVRDELRPNLAARFEGWNTLGSIMKVGPALLTRAYKKALELMPFLAANDVVSEMVRRLRDRPNKAHVSDALQTLSTFCKSQRAKARRKAQKEQKEAVAAQAIRDAIHVANILSTTEGAESSNAGPTSPSELGGPSSNSAAGATPSTANGPSGGTANPNSAAASTSTATSSSAHATGINPATGFVFSNSNATQSTTTHLGPNPFAALDEVD
;
A
#
# COMPACT_ATOMS: atom_id res chain seq x y z
N MET A 1 13.25 54.68 31.10
CA MET A 1 13.16 53.53 30.15
C MET A 1 14.04 52.37 30.62
N SER A 2 13.88 51.90 31.87
CA SER A 2 14.70 50.82 32.46
C SER A 2 13.88 49.82 33.29
N SER A 3 12.55 49.92 33.27
CA SER A 3 11.66 49.11 34.13
C SER A 3 11.24 47.77 33.53
N SER A 4 11.50 47.51 32.23
CA SER A 4 11.08 46.26 31.58
C SER A 4 12.02 45.07 31.81
N SER A 5 13.29 45.27 32.21
CA SER A 5 14.20 44.13 32.47
C SER A 5 13.96 43.51 33.86
N SER A 6 13.57 44.31 34.86
CA SER A 6 13.42 43.83 36.23
C SER A 6 12.20 42.93 36.42
N SER A 7 11.11 43.17 35.65
CA SER A 7 9.92 42.32 35.70
C SER A 7 10.12 40.98 34.98
N SER A 8 10.88 40.95 33.89
CA SER A 8 11.22 39.69 33.22
C SER A 8 12.14 38.83 34.07
N GLU A 9 13.18 39.42 34.68
CA GLU A 9 14.10 38.71 35.57
C GLU A 9 13.38 38.09 36.78
N LEU A 10 12.45 38.82 37.41
CA LEU A 10 11.65 38.29 38.52
C LEU A 10 10.76 37.13 38.05
N PHE A 11 10.17 37.25 36.86
CA PHE A 11 9.29 36.22 36.31
C PHE A 11 10.04 34.93 35.96
N ASP A 12 11.26 35.05 35.45
CA ASP A 12 12.13 33.91 35.17
C ASP A 12 12.51 33.19 36.48
N VAL A 13 12.95 33.95 37.50
CA VAL A 13 13.22 33.38 38.84
C VAL A 13 11.97 32.74 39.44
N PHE A 14 10.79 33.36 39.26
CA PHE A 14 9.54 32.81 39.77
C PHE A 14 9.16 31.49 39.08
N LYS A 15 9.33 31.38 37.76
CA LYS A 15 9.06 30.15 37.00
C LYS A 15 9.95 28.99 37.43
N ASP A 16 11.18 29.27 37.80
CA ASP A 16 12.15 28.25 38.24
C ASP A 16 11.88 27.73 39.66
N LEU A 17 11.01 28.38 40.42
CA LEU A 17 10.61 27.89 41.74
C LEU A 17 9.72 26.64 41.63
N PRO A 18 9.83 25.66 42.54
CA PRO A 18 8.84 24.59 42.68
C PRO A 18 7.43 25.14 42.91
N ALA A 19 6.39 24.44 42.47
CA ALA A 19 4.99 24.90 42.59
C ALA A 19 4.58 25.32 44.02
N GLU A 20 5.10 24.62 45.04
CA GLU A 20 4.90 24.95 46.45
C GLU A 20 5.51 26.31 46.81
N ALA A 21 6.76 26.55 46.38
CA ALA A 21 7.46 27.80 46.60
C ALA A 21 6.87 28.96 45.77
N GLN A 22 6.36 28.70 44.56
CA GLN A 22 5.60 29.66 43.77
C GLN A 22 4.34 30.10 44.51
N GLN A 23 3.56 29.14 45.01
CA GLN A 23 2.36 29.46 45.80
C GLN A 23 2.70 30.24 47.07
N GLU A 24 3.75 29.86 47.79
CA GLU A 24 4.17 30.57 49.00
C GLU A 24 4.67 31.99 48.68
N PHE A 25 5.46 32.15 47.61
CA PHE A 25 5.90 33.45 47.13
C PHE A 25 4.71 34.35 46.78
N LEU A 26 3.74 33.84 46.03
CA LEU A 26 2.52 34.58 45.68
C LEU A 26 1.72 34.91 46.95
N LYS A 27 1.46 33.95 47.83
CA LYS A 27 0.72 34.19 49.09
C LYS A 27 1.35 35.28 49.94
N ARG A 28 2.69 35.33 50.02
CA ARG A 28 3.43 36.27 50.86
C ARG A 28 3.58 37.66 50.22
N ASN A 29 3.86 37.73 48.93
CA ASN A 29 4.26 38.98 48.27
C ASN A 29 3.14 39.63 47.46
N LEU A 30 2.19 38.84 46.93
CA LEU A 30 1.09 39.36 46.11
C LEU A 30 0.21 40.39 46.84
N PRO A 31 -0.15 40.24 48.15
CA PRO A 31 -0.94 41.24 48.83
C PRO A 31 -0.26 42.62 48.91
N ALA A 32 1.06 42.62 49.19
CA ALA A 32 1.85 43.86 49.26
C ALA A 32 1.97 44.51 47.87
N LEU A 33 2.23 43.70 46.83
CA LEU A 33 2.29 44.18 45.45
C LEU A 33 0.96 44.76 44.97
N LEU A 34 -0.16 44.06 45.23
CA LEU A 34 -1.50 44.53 44.88
C LEU A 34 -1.88 45.82 45.62
N SER A 35 -1.44 45.98 46.88
CA SER A 35 -1.70 47.21 47.65
C SER A 35 -0.92 48.43 47.17
N ALA A 36 0.16 48.22 46.42
CA ALA A 36 1.01 49.28 45.88
C ALA A 36 0.58 49.73 44.47
N LEU A 37 -0.31 49.00 43.80
CA LEU A 37 -0.81 49.34 42.47
C LEU A 37 -1.85 50.49 42.55
N PRO A 38 -1.94 51.35 41.52
CA PRO A 38 -3.06 52.27 41.36
C PRO A 38 -4.41 51.55 41.40
N GLN A 39 -5.44 52.20 41.94
CA GLN A 39 -6.77 51.60 42.13
C GLN A 39 -7.38 51.07 40.81
N GLU A 40 -7.14 51.75 39.69
CA GLU A 40 -7.61 51.33 38.36
C GLU A 40 -6.98 50.00 37.93
N GLU A 41 -5.67 49.85 38.08
CA GLU A 41 -4.95 48.61 37.76
C GLU A 41 -5.35 47.47 38.70
N LEU A 42 -5.56 47.76 39.99
CA LEU A 42 -6.07 46.79 40.96
C LEU A 42 -7.48 46.29 40.58
N THR A 43 -8.38 47.18 40.17
CA THR A 43 -9.72 46.77 39.71
C THR A 43 -9.65 45.92 38.44
N THR A 44 -8.72 46.24 37.54
CA THR A 44 -8.46 45.48 36.32
C THR A 44 -7.94 44.08 36.66
N ALA A 45 -6.89 43.97 37.48
CA ALA A 45 -6.33 42.71 37.93
C ALA A 45 -7.37 41.84 38.67
N LYS A 46 -8.19 42.46 39.53
CA LYS A 46 -9.30 41.76 40.21
C LYS A 46 -10.35 41.26 39.23
N SER A 47 -10.72 42.06 38.23
CA SER A 47 -11.68 41.65 37.20
C SER A 47 -11.15 40.49 36.36
N SER A 48 -9.86 40.51 35.99
CA SER A 48 -9.20 39.40 35.29
C SER A 48 -9.14 38.14 36.14
N ALA A 49 -8.80 38.24 37.42
CA ALA A 49 -8.78 37.11 38.34
C ALA A 49 -10.18 36.51 38.57
N LEU A 50 -11.21 37.36 38.68
CA LEU A 50 -12.61 36.90 38.78
C LEU A 50 -13.08 36.23 37.50
N ARG A 51 -12.72 36.75 36.33
CA ARG A 51 -13.02 36.13 35.04
C ARG A 51 -12.36 34.76 34.93
N LEU A 52 -11.06 34.65 35.25
CA LEU A 52 -10.36 33.37 35.25
C LEU A 52 -11.02 32.39 36.23
N LYS A 53 -11.32 32.83 37.46
CA LYS A 53 -12.04 32.01 38.43
C LYS A 53 -13.37 31.49 37.88
N GLN A 54 -14.17 32.35 37.24
CA GLN A 54 -15.45 31.95 36.66
C GLN A 54 -15.29 30.91 35.54
N ILE A 55 -14.28 31.06 34.68
CA ILE A 55 -13.96 30.09 33.63
C ILE A 55 -13.61 28.73 34.24
N TYR A 56 -12.67 28.70 35.19
CA TYR A 56 -12.23 27.45 35.82
C TYR A 56 -13.26 26.83 36.76
N GLU A 57 -14.17 27.62 37.35
CA GLU A 57 -15.30 27.09 38.14
C GLU A 57 -16.42 26.49 37.26
N ALA A 58 -16.57 27.00 36.03
CA ALA A 58 -17.53 26.46 35.06
C ALA A 58 -17.01 25.22 34.33
N ALA A 59 -15.69 25.04 34.24
CA ALA A 59 -15.07 23.90 33.57
C ALA A 59 -15.38 22.56 34.29
N PRO A 60 -15.81 21.52 33.56
CA PRO A 60 -15.93 20.17 34.09
C PRO A 60 -14.60 19.68 34.68
N ARG A 61 -14.68 19.00 35.83
CA ARG A 61 -13.49 18.42 36.49
C ARG A 61 -13.15 17.08 35.86
N LEU A 62 -11.97 16.99 35.24
CA LEU A 62 -11.49 15.76 34.60
C LEU A 62 -10.82 14.81 35.61
N ASP A 63 -11.63 13.98 36.28
CA ASP A 63 -11.18 12.95 37.22
C ASP A 63 -10.82 11.63 36.52
N LEU A 64 -9.65 11.61 35.87
CA LEU A 64 -9.13 10.40 35.21
C LEU A 64 -8.98 9.21 36.16
N ASP A 65 -8.61 9.42 37.42
CA ASP A 65 -8.37 8.34 38.37
C ASP A 65 -9.69 7.69 38.81
N GLY A 66 -10.73 8.51 38.99
CA GLY A 66 -12.11 8.04 39.18
C GLY A 66 -12.63 7.28 37.97
N ALA A 67 -12.48 7.85 36.77
CA ALA A 67 -12.91 7.23 35.52
C ALA A 67 -12.22 5.88 35.28
N ARG A 68 -10.90 5.81 35.50
CA ARG A 68 -10.11 4.57 35.38
C ARG A 68 -10.63 3.50 36.31
N LYS A 69 -10.80 3.79 37.61
CA LYS A 69 -11.35 2.82 38.57
C LYS A 69 -12.74 2.31 38.18
N GLN A 70 -13.60 3.19 37.66
CA GLN A 70 -14.94 2.81 37.23
C GLN A 70 -14.89 1.85 36.03
N ILE A 71 -14.12 2.19 35.01
CA ILE A 71 -13.95 1.37 33.80
C ILE A 71 -13.25 0.05 34.13
N ASP A 72 -12.21 0.04 34.96
CA ASP A 72 -11.54 -1.18 35.42
C ASP A 72 -12.52 -2.13 36.13
N THR A 73 -13.44 -1.58 36.93
CA THR A 73 -14.50 -2.36 37.60
C THR A 73 -15.47 -2.98 36.58
N LEU A 74 -15.77 -2.27 35.49
CA LEU A 74 -16.60 -2.77 34.40
C LEU A 74 -15.85 -3.84 33.57
N PHE A 75 -14.56 -3.66 33.30
CA PHE A 75 -13.72 -4.68 32.66
C PHE A 75 -13.63 -5.96 33.49
N ASP A 76 -13.45 -5.85 34.80
CA ASP A 76 -13.49 -7.01 35.70
C ASP A 76 -14.83 -7.74 35.65
N SER A 77 -15.92 -6.99 35.48
CA SER A 77 -17.27 -7.55 35.33
C SER A 77 -17.40 -8.26 33.97
N LEU A 78 -16.96 -7.63 32.89
CA LEU A 78 -16.94 -8.21 31.54
C LEU A 78 -16.10 -9.50 31.49
N ALA A 79 -14.95 -9.52 32.16
CA ALA A 79 -14.07 -10.68 32.27
C ALA A 79 -14.63 -11.81 33.14
N LYS A 80 -15.50 -11.50 34.11
CA LYS A 80 -16.25 -12.53 34.86
C LYS A 80 -17.33 -13.14 33.98
N GLU A 81 -18.07 -12.32 33.24
CA GLU A 81 -19.12 -12.79 32.32
C GLU A 81 -18.55 -13.65 31.17
N SER A 82 -17.39 -13.29 30.62
CA SER A 82 -16.74 -14.10 29.57
C SER A 82 -16.41 -15.52 30.04
N LYS A 83 -16.05 -15.70 31.33
CA LYS A 83 -15.79 -17.01 31.94
C LYS A 83 -17.06 -17.80 32.21
N LEU A 84 -18.19 -17.13 32.44
CA LEU A 84 -19.49 -17.75 32.73
C LEU A 84 -20.28 -18.13 31.46
N SER A 85 -19.84 -17.63 30.29
CA SER A 85 -20.48 -17.80 28.97
C SER A 85 -20.63 -19.24 28.42
N VAL A 86 -20.41 -20.27 29.26
CA VAL A 86 -20.86 -21.64 28.97
C VAL A 86 -22.40 -21.70 28.85
N PHE A 87 -23.11 -20.74 29.45
CA PHE A 87 -24.55 -20.58 29.32
C PHE A 87 -24.91 -19.41 28.38
N PRO A 88 -25.96 -19.53 27.55
CA PRO A 88 -26.28 -18.61 26.46
C PRO A 88 -26.92 -17.27 26.91
N GLU A 89 -26.62 -16.77 28.12
CA GLU A 89 -27.13 -15.47 28.60
C GLU A 89 -26.32 -14.31 28.00
N ARG A 90 -26.55 -14.03 26.72
CA ARG A 90 -25.90 -12.92 25.97
C ARG A 90 -26.21 -11.53 26.54
N SER A 91 -27.34 -11.38 27.24
CA SER A 91 -27.87 -10.06 27.62
C SER A 91 -27.04 -9.31 28.67
N ILE A 92 -26.37 -10.00 29.59
CA ILE A 92 -25.61 -9.32 30.67
C ILE A 92 -24.29 -8.76 30.11
N ARG A 93 -23.61 -9.53 29.27
CA ARG A 93 -22.37 -9.12 28.61
C ARG A 93 -22.58 -7.87 27.75
N GLU A 94 -23.62 -7.88 26.93
CA GLU A 94 -24.00 -6.75 26.06
C GLU A 94 -24.29 -5.50 26.91
N GLN A 95 -25.02 -5.63 28.01
CA GLN A 95 -25.27 -4.52 28.94
C GLN A 95 -23.98 -3.96 29.57
N VAL A 96 -23.03 -4.81 29.96
CA VAL A 96 -21.74 -4.34 30.50
C VAL A 96 -20.95 -3.60 29.42
N LEU A 97 -20.95 -4.11 28.19
CA LEU A 97 -20.28 -3.46 27.06
C LEU A 97 -20.91 -2.09 26.74
N GLU A 98 -22.24 -2.02 26.68
CA GLU A 98 -23.00 -0.77 26.54
C GLU A 98 -22.68 0.22 27.66
N GLU A 99 -22.58 -0.26 28.90
CA GLU A 99 -22.27 0.58 30.06
C GLU A 99 -20.84 1.15 30.00
N ILE A 100 -19.87 0.36 29.54
CA ILE A 100 -18.49 0.83 29.31
C ILE A 100 -18.51 1.94 28.26
N ILE A 101 -19.12 1.68 27.10
CA ILE A 101 -19.19 2.64 26.00
C ILE A 101 -19.93 3.91 26.42
N ARG A 102 -21.07 3.79 27.11
CA ARG A 102 -21.84 4.92 27.64
C ARG A 102 -21.02 5.76 28.62
N THR A 103 -20.25 5.10 29.49
CA THR A 103 -19.38 5.78 30.46
C THR A 103 -18.29 6.57 29.72
N LEU A 104 -17.57 5.92 28.80
CA LEU A 104 -16.51 6.57 28.01
C LEU A 104 -17.05 7.74 27.18
N THR A 105 -18.14 7.52 26.43
CA THR A 105 -18.72 8.53 25.54
C THR A 105 -19.32 9.72 26.29
N SER A 106 -19.88 9.52 27.48
CA SER A 106 -20.39 10.62 28.30
C SER A 106 -19.27 11.60 28.71
N TRP A 107 -18.06 11.08 28.91
CA TRP A 107 -16.92 11.87 29.36
C TRP A 107 -16.30 12.72 28.25
N LEU A 108 -16.48 12.33 26.99
CA LEU A 108 -15.97 13.06 25.83
C LEU A 108 -16.48 14.51 25.76
N ASN A 109 -17.73 14.73 26.16
CA ASN A 109 -18.30 16.08 26.23
C ASN A 109 -17.57 16.96 27.26
N ASP A 110 -17.27 16.41 28.43
CA ASP A 110 -16.59 17.11 29.50
C ASP A 110 -15.15 17.46 29.09
N ILE A 111 -14.44 16.51 28.49
CA ILE A 111 -13.09 16.71 27.96
C ILE A 111 -13.09 17.84 26.93
N TRP A 112 -13.99 17.78 25.94
CA TRP A 112 -14.09 18.79 24.89
C TRP A 112 -14.44 20.17 25.46
N THR A 113 -15.41 20.25 26.38
CA THR A 113 -15.82 21.49 27.03
C THR A 113 -14.67 22.13 27.80
N THR A 114 -13.88 21.33 28.52
CA THR A 114 -12.72 21.82 29.28
C THR A 114 -11.65 22.43 28.38
N VAL A 115 -11.35 21.82 27.22
CA VAL A 115 -10.29 22.32 26.32
C VAL A 115 -10.76 23.41 25.38
N TYR A 116 -11.90 23.22 24.71
CA TYR A 116 -12.35 24.12 23.64
C TYR A 116 -13.04 25.37 24.20
N GLU A 117 -13.91 25.24 25.20
CA GLU A 117 -14.67 26.39 25.71
C GLU A 117 -13.98 27.12 26.88
N ASN A 118 -13.18 26.37 27.67
CA ASN A 118 -12.53 26.91 28.87
C ASN A 118 -11.02 27.10 28.71
N HIS A 119 -10.42 26.60 27.62
CA HIS A 119 -8.99 26.72 27.31
C HIS A 119 -8.08 26.31 28.48
N GLY A 120 -8.43 25.20 29.16
CA GLY A 120 -7.74 24.76 30.37
C GLY A 120 -7.40 23.27 30.37
N ASP A 121 -6.51 22.88 31.29
CA ASP A 121 -6.15 21.50 31.62
C ASP A 121 -5.78 20.61 30.42
N PHE A 122 -5.18 21.19 29.36
CA PHE A 122 -4.92 20.48 28.11
C PHE A 122 -4.14 19.17 28.27
N LYS A 123 -3.12 19.13 29.14
CA LYS A 123 -2.35 17.91 29.45
C LYS A 123 -3.22 16.82 30.06
N ARG A 124 -4.11 17.19 31.00
CA ARG A 124 -5.03 16.24 31.64
C ARG A 124 -6.07 15.76 30.64
N ALA A 125 -6.64 16.66 29.84
CA ALA A 125 -7.58 16.31 28.77
C ALA A 125 -6.96 15.33 27.75
N HIS A 126 -5.73 15.58 27.30
CA HIS A 126 -5.01 14.66 26.43
C HIS A 126 -4.84 13.27 27.08
N ALA A 127 -4.45 13.20 28.36
CA ALA A 127 -4.35 11.94 29.09
C ALA A 127 -5.71 11.22 29.24
N CYS A 128 -6.81 11.98 29.34
CA CYS A 128 -8.17 11.42 29.36
C CYS A 128 -8.53 10.80 28.00
N LEU A 129 -8.20 11.47 26.89
CA LEU A 129 -8.43 10.94 25.54
C LEU A 129 -7.59 9.68 25.27
N LEU A 130 -6.32 9.66 25.70
CA LEU A 130 -5.48 8.46 25.61
C LEU A 130 -6.09 7.30 26.41
N PHE A 131 -6.58 7.55 27.62
CA PHE A 131 -7.23 6.51 28.41
C PHE A 131 -8.49 5.96 27.73
N VAL A 132 -9.30 6.81 27.08
CA VAL A 132 -10.45 6.33 26.31
C VAL A 132 -9.97 5.46 25.14
N ALA A 133 -8.94 5.89 24.41
CA ALA A 133 -8.35 5.10 23.32
C ALA A 133 -7.82 3.73 23.78
N GLU A 134 -7.02 3.69 24.86
CA GLU A 134 -6.52 2.46 25.48
C GLU A 134 -7.67 1.53 25.91
N SER A 135 -8.75 2.10 26.45
CA SER A 135 -9.93 1.33 26.85
C SER A 135 -10.67 0.73 25.64
N MET A 136 -10.70 1.45 24.53
CA MET A 136 -11.29 0.97 23.28
C MET A 136 -10.47 -0.17 22.66
N GLU A 137 -9.15 -0.06 22.65
CA GLU A 137 -8.24 -1.13 22.22
C GLU A 137 -8.40 -2.38 23.12
N HIS A 138 -8.46 -2.18 24.45
CA HIS A 138 -8.69 -3.28 25.38
C HIS A 138 -10.05 -3.97 25.18
N LEU A 139 -11.10 -3.24 24.81
CA LEU A 139 -12.38 -3.84 24.44
C LEU A 139 -12.28 -4.67 23.16
N ASP A 140 -11.50 -4.21 22.19
CA ASP A 140 -11.35 -4.86 20.90
C ASP A 140 -10.59 -6.18 21.01
N GLU A 141 -9.48 -6.18 21.75
CA GLU A 141 -8.65 -7.37 22.00
C GLU A 141 -9.22 -8.29 23.08
N GLY A 142 -9.67 -7.69 24.19
CA GLY A 142 -9.97 -8.36 25.45
C GLY A 142 -11.39 -8.90 25.57
N SER A 143 -12.21 -8.74 24.53
CA SER A 143 -13.61 -9.16 24.54
C SER A 143 -13.79 -10.64 24.94
N GLY A 144 -12.83 -11.54 24.76
CA GLY A 144 -12.92 -12.94 25.21
C GLY A 144 -14.03 -13.76 24.51
N SER A 145 -14.81 -13.12 23.64
CA SER A 145 -15.76 -13.75 22.73
C SER A 145 -15.02 -14.20 21.47
N ARG A 146 -15.35 -15.40 20.98
CA ARG A 146 -14.82 -15.90 19.71
C ARG A 146 -15.28 -15.07 18.48
N CYS A 147 -16.30 -14.22 18.62
CA CYS A 147 -16.67 -13.22 17.60
C CYS A 147 -16.53 -11.78 18.14
N ARG A 148 -16.09 -10.85 17.29
CA ARG A 148 -16.11 -9.38 17.49
C ARG A 148 -17.48 -8.73 17.18
N CYS A 149 -18.48 -9.56 16.89
CA CYS A 149 -19.82 -9.15 16.45
C CYS A 149 -20.47 -8.12 17.40
N ASP A 150 -20.42 -8.34 18.71
CA ASP A 150 -21.07 -7.47 19.69
C ASP A 150 -20.44 -6.07 19.70
N PHE A 151 -19.10 -6.01 19.61
CA PHE A 151 -18.35 -4.75 19.54
C PHE A 151 -18.60 -3.98 18.24
N ILE A 152 -18.72 -4.69 17.12
CA ILE A 152 -18.94 -4.09 15.79
C ILE A 152 -20.39 -3.63 15.60
N ASN A 153 -21.36 -4.24 16.26
CA ASN A 153 -22.79 -3.96 16.04
C ASN A 153 -23.43 -3.09 17.13
N ILE A 154 -22.70 -2.74 18.19
CA ILE A 154 -23.25 -1.93 19.27
C ILE A 154 -23.60 -0.51 18.76
N PRO A 155 -24.83 -0.03 18.95
CA PRO A 155 -25.21 1.30 18.52
C PRO A 155 -24.49 2.35 19.37
N VAL A 156 -23.69 3.19 18.72
CA VAL A 156 -22.98 4.30 19.36
C VAL A 156 -23.66 5.61 18.99
N HIS A 157 -24.11 6.34 20.01
CA HIS A 157 -24.68 7.67 19.86
C HIS A 157 -23.95 8.65 20.77
N ILE A 158 -23.26 9.60 20.17
CA ILE A 158 -22.49 10.62 20.88
C ILE A 158 -23.03 11.99 20.50
N GLN A 159 -23.28 12.82 21.51
CA GLN A 159 -23.62 14.23 21.34
C GLN A 159 -22.65 15.07 22.16
N ILE A 160 -21.87 15.90 21.47
CA ILE A 160 -21.07 16.94 22.10
C ILE A 160 -21.91 18.22 22.08
N LYS A 161 -22.07 18.84 23.24
CA LYS A 161 -22.88 20.03 23.48
C LYS A 161 -22.01 21.15 24.03
N ASN A 162 -22.26 22.37 23.56
CA ASN A 162 -21.64 23.57 24.12
C ASN A 162 -22.23 23.91 25.50
N LYS A 163 -21.64 24.88 26.20
CA LYS A 163 -22.14 25.41 27.49
C LYS A 163 -23.60 25.89 27.47
N ASN A 164 -24.14 26.23 26.30
CA ASN A 164 -25.53 26.64 26.13
C ASN A 164 -26.48 25.44 25.91
N GLY A 165 -25.95 24.21 25.91
CA GLY A 165 -26.68 22.97 25.66
C GLY A 165 -26.97 22.70 24.19
N ARG A 166 -26.51 23.53 23.25
CA ARG A 166 -26.65 23.30 21.81
C ARG A 166 -25.68 22.22 21.37
N VAL A 167 -26.17 21.25 20.60
CA VAL A 167 -25.35 20.17 20.03
C VAL A 167 -24.42 20.77 18.97
N VAL A 168 -23.12 20.57 19.16
CA VAL A 168 -22.03 21.02 18.26
C VAL A 168 -21.61 19.88 17.34
N LYS A 169 -21.51 18.67 17.88
CA LYS A 169 -21.20 17.47 17.08
C LYS A 169 -22.13 16.33 17.46
N ARG A 170 -22.59 15.62 16.45
CA ARG A 170 -23.37 14.39 16.59
C ARG A 170 -22.64 13.28 15.85
N LEU A 171 -22.40 12.17 16.53
CA LEU A 171 -21.99 10.92 15.89
C LEU A 171 -23.09 9.89 16.13
N ARG A 172 -23.52 9.25 15.04
CA ARG A 172 -24.34 8.04 15.07
C ARG A 172 -23.64 7.01 14.21
N ALA A 173 -23.21 5.92 14.82
CA ALA A 173 -22.53 4.84 14.11
C ALA A 173 -22.88 3.50 14.74
N LEU A 174 -22.79 2.43 13.94
CA LEU A 174 -22.77 1.08 14.46
C LEU A 174 -21.32 0.70 14.76
N GLY A 175 -21.09 0.17 15.94
CA GLY A 175 -19.79 -0.33 16.37
C GLY A 175 -19.00 0.66 17.19
N ALA A 176 -18.40 0.14 18.26
CA ALA A 176 -17.64 0.93 19.22
C ALA A 176 -16.32 1.45 18.63
N GLN A 177 -15.75 0.77 17.63
CA GLN A 177 -14.58 1.22 16.86
C GLN A 177 -14.76 2.60 16.22
N ASN A 178 -16.00 3.07 16.04
CA ASN A 178 -16.28 4.39 15.49
C ASN A 178 -16.15 5.53 16.51
N ILE A 179 -15.94 5.22 17.80
CA ILE A 179 -15.67 6.24 18.84
C ILE A 179 -14.37 7.00 18.54
N ASP A 180 -13.39 6.34 17.91
CA ASP A 180 -12.12 6.94 17.50
C ASP A 180 -12.31 8.18 16.64
N ARG A 181 -13.35 8.22 15.80
CA ARG A 181 -13.69 9.39 14.98
C ARG A 181 -13.94 10.62 15.83
N VAL A 182 -14.66 10.48 16.94
CA VAL A 182 -14.90 11.59 17.88
C VAL A 182 -13.65 11.89 18.69
N LEU A 183 -12.84 10.89 19.06
CA LEU A 183 -11.55 11.15 19.73
C LEU A 183 -10.64 12.02 18.89
N PHE A 184 -10.45 11.70 17.61
CA PHE A 184 -9.68 12.50 16.66
C PHE A 184 -10.23 13.90 16.48
N TRP A 185 -11.56 14.04 16.41
CA TRP A 185 -12.23 15.34 16.35
C TRP A 185 -11.94 16.20 17.60
N ILE A 186 -12.01 15.63 18.81
CA ILE A 186 -11.71 16.33 20.06
C ILE A 186 -10.22 16.66 20.17
N TRP A 187 -9.32 15.74 19.79
CA TRP A 187 -7.88 16.01 19.81
C TRP A 187 -7.49 17.16 18.89
N ARG A 188 -8.11 17.25 17.71
CA ARG A 188 -7.90 18.38 16.80
C ARG A 188 -8.29 19.70 17.48
N ASP A 189 -9.50 19.77 18.03
CA ASP A 189 -9.98 20.96 18.73
C ASP A 189 -9.11 21.30 19.96
N LEU A 190 -8.62 20.29 20.69
CA LEU A 190 -7.68 20.46 21.79
C LEU A 190 -6.39 21.15 21.33
N PHE A 191 -5.79 20.69 20.23
CA PHE A 191 -4.55 21.29 19.72
C PHE A 191 -4.77 22.69 19.18
N LEU A 192 -5.89 22.95 18.49
CA LEU A 192 -6.25 24.29 18.01
C LEU A 192 -6.43 25.27 19.18
N ALA A 193 -7.19 24.89 20.21
CA ALA A 193 -7.37 25.69 21.41
C ALA A 193 -6.05 25.91 22.17
N MET A 194 -5.14 24.94 22.17
CA MET A 194 -3.80 25.07 22.76
C MET A 194 -2.90 26.02 21.94
N LEU A 195 -3.00 26.01 20.61
CA LEU A 195 -2.25 26.94 19.75
C LEU A 195 -2.74 28.39 19.89
N GLU A 196 -4.06 28.58 19.99
CA GLU A 196 -4.68 29.90 20.17
C GLU A 196 -4.40 30.47 21.57
N ALA A 197 -4.76 29.71 22.62
CA ALA A 197 -4.85 30.23 23.99
C ALA A 197 -3.81 29.63 24.97
N GLY A 198 -3.14 28.54 24.60
CA GLY A 198 -2.14 27.89 25.44
C GLY A 198 -0.88 28.73 25.62
N SER A 199 -0.18 28.50 26.73
CA SER A 199 1.14 29.08 26.97
C SER A 199 2.19 28.49 26.02
N GLU A 200 3.29 29.20 25.80
CA GLU A 200 4.41 28.70 24.98
C GLU A 200 4.99 27.37 25.49
N SER A 201 4.90 27.10 26.80
CA SER A 201 5.30 25.81 27.35
C SER A 201 4.33 24.70 26.97
N GLU A 202 3.03 24.99 26.87
CA GLU A 202 2.02 24.01 26.47
C GLU A 202 2.09 23.74 24.97
N LYS A 203 2.24 24.78 24.13
CA LYS A 203 2.41 24.63 22.68
C LYS A 203 3.59 23.73 22.32
N LYS A 204 4.69 23.81 23.08
CA LYS A 204 5.88 22.93 22.92
C LYS A 204 5.63 21.46 23.23
N GLU A 205 4.52 21.12 23.89
CA GLU A 205 4.15 19.75 24.21
C GLU A 205 3.35 19.09 23.08
N ILE A 206 2.82 19.85 22.11
CA ILE A 206 2.03 19.32 20.99
C ILE A 206 2.77 18.20 20.25
N PRO A 207 4.07 18.33 19.88
CA PRO A 207 4.78 17.25 19.19
C PRO A 207 4.81 15.93 19.99
N LYS A 208 4.99 16.01 21.31
CA LYS A 208 4.95 14.85 22.20
C LYS A 208 3.55 14.26 22.32
N MET A 209 2.52 15.10 22.30
CA MET A 209 1.13 14.63 22.28
C MET A 209 0.77 13.96 20.95
N LEU A 210 1.32 14.43 19.82
CA LEU A 210 1.21 13.76 18.52
C LEU A 210 1.91 12.41 18.53
N GLU A 211 3.10 12.32 19.14
CA GLU A 211 3.81 11.04 19.36
C GLU A 211 2.94 10.04 20.15
N ASN A 212 2.25 10.49 21.21
CA ASN A 212 1.33 9.62 21.95
C ASN A 212 0.11 9.18 21.11
N VAL A 213 -0.37 10.00 20.17
CA VAL A 213 -1.46 9.60 19.27
C VAL A 213 -0.96 8.57 18.25
N GLU A 214 0.26 8.77 17.73
CA GLU A 214 0.92 7.85 16.80
C GLU A 214 1.22 6.50 17.45
N SER A 215 1.62 6.46 18.72
CA SER A 215 1.89 5.19 19.40
C SER A 215 0.64 4.32 19.58
N VAL A 216 -0.55 4.94 19.65
CA VAL A 216 -1.84 4.22 19.81
C VAL A 216 -2.48 3.90 18.45
N TYR A 217 -2.48 4.84 17.50
CA TYR A 217 -3.23 4.71 16.24
C TYR A 217 -2.36 4.61 14.99
N GLY A 218 -1.04 4.59 15.13
CA GLY A 218 -0.09 4.72 14.04
C GLY A 218 -0.13 6.11 13.38
N PHE A 219 0.70 6.29 12.36
CA PHE A 219 0.80 7.57 11.65
C PHE A 219 -0.50 7.96 10.94
N GLN A 220 -1.37 7.00 10.57
CA GLN A 220 -2.68 7.29 9.99
C GLN A 220 -3.59 8.01 10.99
N GLY A 221 -3.40 7.79 12.29
CA GLY A 221 -4.10 8.53 13.35
C GLY A 221 -3.87 10.04 13.25
N ILE A 222 -2.66 10.47 12.88
CA ILE A 222 -2.33 11.90 12.71
C ILE A 222 -3.08 12.52 11.52
N GLN A 223 -3.18 11.79 10.41
CA GLN A 223 -3.97 12.24 9.25
C GLN A 223 -5.45 12.34 9.58
N ARG A 224 -6.00 11.31 10.24
CA ARG A 224 -7.41 11.30 10.68
C ARG A 224 -7.69 12.43 11.66
N LEU A 225 -6.78 12.68 12.61
CA LEU A 225 -6.87 13.79 13.55
C LEU A 225 -7.06 15.12 12.82
N LEU A 226 -6.18 15.45 11.86
CA LEU A 226 -6.28 16.70 11.11
C LEU A 226 -7.59 16.81 10.32
N ARG A 227 -8.08 15.67 9.81
CA ARG A 227 -9.36 15.55 9.11
C ARG A 227 -10.56 15.45 10.06
N GLY A 228 -10.40 15.67 11.37
CA GLY A 228 -11.53 15.59 12.31
C GLY A 228 -12.16 14.19 12.45
N GLY A 229 -11.36 13.15 12.26
CA GLY A 229 -11.72 11.74 12.41
C GLY A 229 -12.21 11.05 11.13
N TYR A 230 -12.28 11.74 9.99
CA TYR A 230 -12.63 11.11 8.71
C TYR A 230 -11.47 10.25 8.18
N LYS A 231 -11.81 9.11 7.57
CA LYS A 231 -10.85 8.26 6.84
C LYS A 231 -10.54 8.90 5.48
N SER A 232 -9.44 8.51 4.85
CA SER A 232 -9.14 8.91 3.48
C SER A 232 -9.98 8.09 2.49
N GLU A 233 -10.52 8.74 1.46
CA GLU A 233 -11.39 8.14 0.43
C GLU A 233 -10.83 6.87 -0.22
N GLU A 234 -9.50 6.71 -0.29
CA GLU A 234 -8.85 5.52 -0.85
C GLU A 234 -9.14 4.21 -0.07
N GLY A 235 -9.78 4.27 1.10
CA GLY A 235 -10.18 3.11 1.90
C GLY A 235 -11.69 2.90 2.04
N GLU A 236 -12.54 3.65 1.33
CA GLU A 236 -13.98 3.75 1.61
C GLU A 236 -14.90 2.97 0.64
N GLU A 237 -14.39 1.97 -0.10
CA GLU A 237 -15.29 1.18 -0.96
C GLU A 237 -16.15 0.13 -0.21
N GLU A 238 -15.92 -0.17 1.08
CA GLU A 238 -16.55 -1.36 1.69
C GLU A 238 -17.39 -1.17 2.99
N ASP A 239 -17.30 -0.06 3.76
CA ASP A 239 -17.75 -0.11 5.18
C ASP A 239 -18.75 0.96 5.67
N MET A 240 -19.26 1.86 4.82
CA MET A 240 -20.30 2.81 5.25
C MET A 240 -21.66 2.50 4.65
N ASP A 241 -22.26 1.41 5.12
CA ASP A 241 -23.70 1.40 5.40
C ASP A 241 -23.97 2.41 6.54
N ILE A 242 -23.75 3.71 6.27
CA ILE A 242 -24.50 4.73 7.00
C ILE A 242 -25.94 4.35 6.73
N LEU A 243 -26.60 3.78 7.74
CA LEU A 243 -28.04 3.60 7.74
C LEU A 243 -28.63 4.99 7.50
N GLU A 244 -28.86 5.32 6.23
CA GLU A 244 -29.77 6.37 5.80
C GLU A 244 -31.10 5.96 6.43
N ALA A 245 -31.33 6.48 7.64
CA ALA A 245 -32.57 6.25 8.35
C ALA A 245 -33.67 6.74 7.42
N PRO A 246 -34.54 5.84 6.92
CA PRO A 246 -35.52 6.21 5.92
C PRO A 246 -36.45 7.26 6.53
N ASP A 247 -36.38 8.47 5.99
CA ASP A 247 -37.46 9.46 5.94
C ASP A 247 -38.24 9.72 7.23
N ILE A 248 -37.56 10.12 8.31
CA ILE A 248 -38.19 10.95 9.34
C ILE A 248 -37.87 12.41 9.00
N TYR A 249 -38.59 12.94 8.02
CA TYR A 249 -38.66 14.38 7.73
C TYR A 249 -39.47 15.07 8.85
N ASP A 250 -38.88 15.21 10.04
CA ASP A 250 -39.32 16.28 10.94
C ASP A 250 -38.72 17.58 10.39
N GLU A 251 -39.54 18.33 9.65
CA GLU A 251 -39.24 19.58 8.94
C GLU A 251 -38.70 20.73 9.82
N ASP A 252 -38.48 20.52 11.12
CA ASP A 252 -38.07 21.55 12.08
C ASP A 252 -36.69 21.30 12.71
N ASP A 253 -36.06 20.17 12.38
CA ASP A 253 -34.69 19.84 12.77
C ASP A 253 -33.79 20.21 11.59
N GLY A 254 -33.24 21.43 11.56
CA GLY A 254 -32.21 21.81 10.58
C GLY A 254 -30.98 20.90 10.69
N TYR A 255 -31.05 19.70 10.11
CA TYR A 255 -29.96 18.76 9.97
C TYR A 255 -28.97 19.39 9.00
N GLU A 256 -28.01 20.09 9.59
CA GLU A 256 -26.77 20.46 8.92
C GLU A 256 -26.17 19.16 8.40
N SER A 257 -26.28 18.96 7.09
CA SER A 257 -25.70 17.82 6.42
C SER A 257 -24.20 17.84 6.72
N ASP A 258 -23.70 16.83 7.43
CA ASP A 258 -22.28 16.66 7.79
C ASP A 258 -21.39 16.40 6.55
N VAL A 259 -21.92 16.63 5.34
CA VAL A 259 -21.21 16.57 4.08
C VAL A 259 -20.12 17.64 4.11
N PRO A 260 -18.86 17.28 3.85
CA PRO A 260 -17.75 18.23 3.81
C PRO A 260 -18.12 19.41 2.90
N PHE A 261 -18.13 20.62 3.46
CA PHE A 261 -18.22 21.84 2.66
C PHE A 261 -17.05 21.89 1.68
N GLU A 262 -17.23 22.56 0.54
CA GLU A 262 -16.16 22.82 -0.45
C GLU A 262 -14.92 23.51 0.17
N ASP A 263 -15.04 24.07 1.39
CA ASP A 263 -13.98 24.71 2.18
C ASP A 263 -12.89 23.76 2.75
N GLY A 264 -12.96 22.45 2.44
CA GLY A 264 -11.87 21.50 2.61
C GLY A 264 -11.92 20.64 3.90
N TYR A 265 -11.33 19.43 3.84
CA TYR A 265 -11.38 18.40 4.89
C TYR A 265 -10.78 18.81 6.26
N PHE A 266 -10.17 19.98 6.36
CA PHE A 266 -9.48 20.45 7.58
C PHE A 266 -10.31 21.43 8.40
N HIS A 267 -11.48 21.86 7.93
CA HIS A 267 -12.34 22.82 8.62
C HIS A 267 -13.43 22.14 9.48
N SER A 268 -14.02 22.87 10.43
CA SER A 268 -15.26 22.49 11.12
C SER A 268 -16.23 23.64 11.23
N ASN A 269 -17.53 23.37 11.02
CA ASN A 269 -18.57 24.40 11.02
C ASN A 269 -18.64 25.20 12.32
N HIS A 270 -18.33 24.58 13.47
CA HIS A 270 -18.44 25.22 14.78
C HIS A 270 -17.28 26.15 15.15
N TRP A 271 -16.26 26.26 14.28
CA TRP A 271 -15.13 27.16 14.52
C TRP A 271 -15.47 28.61 14.17
N ASP A 272 -16.53 28.89 13.39
CA ASP A 272 -16.90 30.23 12.92
C ASP A 272 -15.70 31.01 12.30
N GLY A 273 -14.73 30.30 11.71
CA GLY A 273 -13.50 30.86 11.13
C GLY A 273 -12.40 31.23 12.14
N MET A 274 -12.57 30.98 13.44
CA MET A 274 -11.60 31.37 14.48
C MET A 274 -10.23 30.70 14.33
N TYR A 275 -10.19 29.43 13.89
CA TYR A 275 -8.98 28.59 13.94
C TYR A 275 -8.25 28.43 12.61
N ALA A 276 -8.47 29.33 11.64
CA ALA A 276 -7.89 29.16 10.30
C ALA A 276 -6.35 29.19 10.33
N GLU A 277 -5.75 30.09 11.11
CA GLU A 277 -4.29 30.22 11.24
C GLU A 277 -3.69 29.05 12.04
N GLU A 278 -4.30 28.72 13.17
CA GLU A 278 -3.91 27.62 14.04
C GLU A 278 -4.01 26.27 13.34
N CYS A 279 -4.99 26.09 12.44
CA CYS A 279 -5.09 24.90 11.62
C CYS A 279 -3.90 24.79 10.65
N GLY A 280 -3.44 25.90 10.09
CA GLY A 280 -2.21 25.94 9.29
C GLY A 280 -0.99 25.51 10.11
N GLN A 281 -0.83 26.09 11.31
CA GLN A 281 0.26 25.77 12.23
C GLN A 281 0.23 24.31 12.69
N LEU A 282 -0.95 23.77 13.03
CA LEU A 282 -1.12 22.38 13.44
C LEU A 282 -0.74 21.41 12.31
N ARG A 283 -1.12 21.72 11.06
CA ARG A 283 -0.70 20.94 9.89
C ARG A 283 0.81 20.94 9.71
N GLU A 284 1.47 22.08 9.89
CA GLU A 284 2.94 22.17 9.82
C GLU A 284 3.61 21.33 10.91
N LEU A 285 3.13 21.40 12.15
CA LEU A 285 3.63 20.56 13.26
C LEU A 285 3.44 19.07 12.98
N ALA A 286 2.28 18.67 12.46
CA ALA A 286 2.00 17.29 12.10
C ALA A 286 2.89 16.80 10.95
N VAL A 287 3.08 17.60 9.89
CA VAL A 287 3.98 17.27 8.78
C VAL A 287 5.42 17.15 9.25
N GLU A 288 5.88 18.05 10.13
CA GLU A 288 7.22 17.98 10.73
C GLU A 288 7.41 16.68 11.52
N PHE A 289 6.44 16.34 12.37
CA PHE A 289 6.45 15.09 13.13
C PHE A 289 6.49 13.86 12.20
N LEU A 290 5.65 13.82 11.17
CA LEU A 290 5.63 12.71 10.20
C LEU A 290 6.92 12.62 9.38
N LEU A 291 7.57 13.74 9.08
CA LEU A 291 8.89 13.74 8.43
C LEU A 291 9.98 13.16 9.34
N GLN A 292 9.91 13.40 10.65
CA GLN A 292 10.81 12.77 11.62
C GLN A 292 10.56 11.25 11.66
N LEU A 293 9.31 10.81 11.71
CA LEU A 293 8.96 9.39 11.64
C LEU A 293 9.45 8.76 10.33
N PHE A 294 9.25 9.44 9.20
CA PHE A 294 9.69 8.98 7.87
C PHE A 294 11.20 8.84 7.76
N SER A 295 11.97 9.69 8.47
CA SER A 295 13.44 9.57 8.52
C SER A 295 13.91 8.29 9.21
N ASN A 296 13.12 7.76 10.15
CA ASN A 296 13.43 6.54 10.89
C ASN A 296 12.87 5.29 10.17
N CYS A 297 11.63 5.36 9.67
CA CYS A 297 10.94 4.24 9.04
C CYS A 297 10.20 4.70 7.76
N PRO A 298 10.91 4.85 6.64
CA PRO A 298 10.29 5.33 5.40
C PRO A 298 9.37 4.25 4.81
N SER A 299 8.12 4.63 4.52
CA SER A 299 7.16 3.80 3.78
C SER A 299 6.43 4.61 2.71
N LEU A 300 5.90 3.94 1.69
CA LEU A 300 5.13 4.62 0.64
C LEU A 300 3.85 5.24 1.20
N SER A 301 3.14 4.56 2.08
CA SER A 301 1.90 5.09 2.69
C SER A 301 2.16 6.34 3.54
N LEU A 302 3.26 6.35 4.30
CA LEU A 302 3.68 7.54 5.04
C LEU A 302 4.09 8.68 4.11
N TYR A 303 4.78 8.39 3.00
CA TYR A 303 5.06 9.39 1.95
C TYR A 303 3.77 10.04 1.43
N LEU A 304 2.79 9.23 1.00
CA LEU A 304 1.53 9.74 0.46
C LEU A 304 0.77 10.58 1.50
N THR A 305 0.76 10.13 2.75
CA THR A 305 0.14 10.86 3.87
C THR A 305 0.80 12.23 4.08
N ILE A 306 2.14 12.29 4.07
CA ILE A 306 2.86 13.55 4.23
C ILE A 306 2.55 14.51 3.07
N ILE A 307 2.49 13.99 1.84
CA ILE A 307 2.18 14.80 0.65
C ILE A 307 0.75 15.34 0.68
N ASP A 308 -0.21 14.52 1.10
CA ASP A 308 -1.62 14.91 1.27
C ASP A 308 -1.80 16.02 2.31
N LEU A 309 -1.03 15.97 3.39
CA LEU A 309 -1.13 16.95 4.48
C LEU A 309 -0.32 18.25 4.24
N ALA A 310 0.65 18.24 3.32
CA ALA A 310 1.56 19.36 3.10
C ALA A 310 0.87 20.62 2.57
N ASN A 311 1.19 21.78 3.16
CA ASN A 311 0.81 23.09 2.61
C ASN A 311 1.62 23.41 1.34
N ASP A 312 2.95 23.22 1.39
CA ASP A 312 3.85 23.31 0.24
C ASP A 312 4.38 21.92 -0.13
N VAL A 313 3.67 21.28 -1.05
CA VAL A 313 4.00 19.93 -1.56
C VAL A 313 5.40 19.87 -2.16
N ASN A 314 5.88 20.94 -2.80
CA ASN A 314 7.17 20.93 -3.48
C ASN A 314 8.33 21.00 -2.48
N ALA A 315 8.24 21.89 -1.49
CA ALA A 315 9.24 21.98 -0.42
C ALA A 315 9.34 20.66 0.36
N VAL A 316 8.19 20.05 0.69
CA VAL A 316 8.14 18.77 1.39
C VAL A 316 8.71 17.64 0.53
N LYS A 317 8.39 17.57 -0.77
CA LYS A 317 9.00 16.59 -1.70
C LYS A 317 10.53 16.70 -1.75
N LEU A 318 11.07 17.93 -1.78
CA LEU A 318 12.52 18.15 -1.75
C LEU A 318 13.14 17.63 -0.45
N ARG A 319 12.51 17.88 0.69
CA ARG A 319 12.98 17.39 2.00
C ARG A 319 12.92 15.88 2.12
N ILE A 320 11.81 15.25 1.70
CA ILE A 320 11.70 13.79 1.63
C ILE A 320 12.79 13.20 0.73
N THR A 321 13.03 13.81 -0.43
CA THR A 321 14.07 13.35 -1.36
C THR A 321 15.45 13.45 -0.74
N ALA A 322 15.73 14.49 0.05
CA ALA A 322 16.97 14.62 0.81
C ALA A 322 17.11 13.49 1.85
N ILE A 323 16.07 13.25 2.66
CA ILE A 323 16.03 12.15 3.64
C ILE A 323 16.28 10.80 2.95
N LEU A 324 15.55 10.47 1.87
CA LEU A 324 15.75 9.23 1.12
C LEU A 324 17.15 9.12 0.52
N THR A 325 17.76 10.24 0.13
CA THR A 325 19.16 10.22 -0.36
C THR A 325 20.14 9.83 0.72
N GLU A 326 19.90 10.25 1.96
CA GLU A 326 20.73 9.94 3.13
C GLU A 326 20.54 8.47 3.56
N ILE A 327 19.30 8.00 3.67
CA ILE A 327 18.99 6.70 4.30
C ILE A 327 18.84 5.52 3.33
N ALA A 328 18.80 5.75 2.00
CA ALA A 328 18.56 4.68 1.01
C ALA A 328 19.54 3.51 1.07
N GLY A 329 20.74 3.71 1.61
CA GLY A 329 21.75 2.66 1.76
C GLY A 329 21.76 1.95 3.11
N ALA A 330 20.91 2.36 4.06
CA ALA A 330 20.93 1.84 5.43
C ALA A 330 20.40 0.41 5.53
N SER A 331 19.37 0.05 4.76
CA SER A 331 18.81 -1.29 4.69
C SER A 331 18.20 -1.57 3.31
N SER A 332 17.84 -2.83 3.07
CA SER A 332 17.09 -3.22 1.87
C SER A 332 15.69 -2.60 1.84
N GLU A 333 15.05 -2.43 3.00
CA GLU A 333 13.71 -1.82 3.11
C GLU A 333 13.74 -0.32 2.75
N THR A 334 14.74 0.43 3.24
CA THR A 334 14.86 1.84 2.88
C THR A 334 15.17 2.03 1.40
N LEU A 335 15.95 1.13 0.78
CA LEU A 335 16.17 1.12 -0.66
C LEU A 335 14.87 0.83 -1.44
N VAL A 336 14.11 -0.18 -1.02
CA VAL A 336 12.84 -0.56 -1.65
C VAL A 336 11.84 0.59 -1.61
N THR A 337 11.67 1.23 -0.46
CA THR A 337 10.82 2.42 -0.34
C THR A 337 11.33 3.54 -1.25
N SER A 338 12.64 3.80 -1.26
CA SER A 338 13.25 4.84 -2.10
C SER A 338 13.01 4.59 -3.60
N LEU A 339 13.16 3.34 -4.06
CA LEU A 339 12.91 2.96 -5.45
C LEU A 339 11.42 3.07 -5.79
N THR A 340 10.54 2.64 -4.89
CA THR A 340 9.09 2.70 -5.10
C THR A 340 8.61 4.15 -5.22
N ILE A 341 9.03 5.01 -4.30
CA ILE A 341 8.71 6.45 -4.35
C ILE A 341 9.27 7.08 -5.62
N ALA A 342 10.55 6.83 -5.95
CA ALA A 342 11.15 7.37 -7.17
C ALA A 342 10.45 6.87 -8.45
N SER A 343 9.88 5.66 -8.42
CA SER A 343 9.12 5.11 -9.54
C SER A 343 7.77 5.81 -9.70
N ILE A 344 7.06 6.06 -8.60
CA ILE A 344 5.78 6.78 -8.61
C ILE A 344 5.96 8.24 -9.03
N THR A 345 7.08 8.86 -8.67
CA THR A 345 7.41 10.24 -9.09
C THR A 345 8.07 10.34 -10.46
N ASP A 346 8.22 9.23 -11.19
CA ASP A 346 8.91 9.15 -12.50
C ASP A 346 10.34 9.77 -12.50
N ASP A 347 11.06 9.68 -11.37
CA ASP A 347 12.43 10.20 -11.25
C ASP A 347 13.46 9.16 -11.70
N GLN A 348 13.63 9.09 -13.01
CA GLN A 348 14.53 8.15 -13.68
C GLN A 348 15.99 8.31 -13.25
N ASN A 349 16.44 9.54 -12.99
CA ASN A 349 17.83 9.81 -12.61
C ASN A 349 18.10 9.32 -11.19
N LYS A 350 17.14 9.53 -10.28
CA LYS A 350 17.22 9.01 -8.91
C LYS A 350 17.21 7.49 -8.90
N ILE A 351 16.34 6.84 -9.67
CA ILE A 351 16.32 5.36 -9.80
C ILE A 351 17.71 4.85 -10.22
N ILE A 352 18.32 5.41 -11.26
CA ILE A 352 19.64 4.98 -11.72
C ILE A 352 20.72 5.21 -10.65
N SER A 353 20.69 6.35 -9.97
CA SER A 353 21.61 6.65 -8.88
C SER A 353 21.50 5.62 -7.74
N LEU A 354 20.26 5.29 -7.33
CA LEU A 354 19.98 4.27 -6.31
C LEU A 354 20.47 2.89 -6.73
N LEU A 355 20.13 2.44 -7.94
CA LEU A 355 20.55 1.13 -8.45
C LEU A 355 22.07 1.02 -8.61
N ASN A 356 22.74 2.09 -9.03
CA ASN A 356 24.20 2.08 -9.17
C ASN A 356 24.92 2.03 -7.82
N LYS A 357 24.38 2.68 -6.80
CA LYS A 357 25.00 2.72 -5.46
C LYS A 357 24.64 1.53 -4.59
N TYR A 358 23.40 1.03 -4.67
CA TYR A 358 22.82 0.14 -3.65
C TYR A 358 22.16 -1.12 -4.22
N SER A 359 22.32 -1.46 -5.51
CA SER A 359 21.71 -2.67 -6.10
C SER A 359 22.04 -3.98 -5.37
N TYR A 360 23.16 -4.05 -4.65
CA TYR A 360 23.53 -5.21 -3.84
C TYR A 360 22.61 -5.46 -2.63
N LEU A 361 21.81 -4.46 -2.22
CA LEU A 361 20.81 -4.60 -1.14
C LEU A 361 19.47 -5.15 -1.64
N ILE A 362 19.25 -5.22 -2.95
CA ILE A 362 18.00 -5.74 -3.52
C ILE A 362 17.97 -7.26 -3.34
N ARG A 363 16.91 -7.75 -2.70
CA ARG A 363 16.66 -9.18 -2.51
C ARG A 363 15.63 -9.68 -3.52
N ASP A 364 15.52 -10.99 -3.65
CA ASP A 364 14.53 -11.64 -4.51
C ASP A 364 13.08 -11.22 -4.20
N ARG A 365 12.76 -10.97 -2.92
CA ARG A 365 11.43 -10.51 -2.49
C ARG A 365 11.11 -9.09 -2.90
N ASP A 366 12.13 -8.29 -3.16
CA ASP A 366 12.02 -6.87 -3.49
C ASP A 366 11.76 -6.65 -5.01
N ALA A 367 11.48 -7.73 -5.76
CA ALA A 367 11.32 -7.72 -7.20
C ALA A 367 10.20 -6.79 -7.70
N ILE A 368 9.10 -6.61 -6.95
CA ILE A 368 7.99 -5.74 -7.35
C ILE A 368 8.47 -4.28 -7.46
N ALA A 369 9.22 -3.79 -6.47
CA ALA A 369 9.76 -2.44 -6.50
C ALA A 369 10.79 -2.26 -7.63
N LEU A 370 11.63 -3.28 -7.87
CA LEU A 370 12.57 -3.24 -8.99
C LEU A 370 11.85 -3.28 -10.35
N GLN A 371 10.77 -4.05 -10.50
CA GLN A 371 9.95 -4.10 -11.71
C GLN A 371 9.32 -2.74 -12.01
N ALA A 372 8.76 -2.06 -11.00
CA ALA A 372 8.23 -0.71 -11.14
C ALA A 372 9.32 0.27 -11.60
N ALA A 373 10.50 0.22 -10.97
CA ALA A 373 11.64 1.04 -11.35
C ALA A 373 12.11 0.78 -12.79
N VAL A 374 12.22 -0.49 -13.20
CA VAL A 374 12.61 -0.86 -14.57
C VAL A 374 11.56 -0.44 -15.59
N SER A 375 10.27 -0.46 -15.23
CA SER A 375 9.17 0.04 -16.08
C SER A 375 9.36 1.52 -16.39
N VAL A 376 9.63 2.33 -15.37
CA VAL A 376 9.94 3.76 -15.51
C VAL A 376 11.17 3.98 -16.40
N LEU A 377 12.26 3.26 -16.15
CA LEU A 377 13.47 3.36 -16.98
C LEU A 377 13.24 2.91 -18.43
N ALA A 378 12.33 1.98 -18.67
CA ALA A 378 12.00 1.50 -20.01
C ALA A 378 11.25 2.55 -20.86
N ASN A 379 10.58 3.51 -20.21
CA ASN A 379 9.95 4.64 -20.89
C ASN A 379 10.95 5.76 -21.25
N SER A 380 12.15 5.72 -20.65
CA SER A 380 13.21 6.70 -20.86
C SER A 380 14.17 6.30 -22.00
N PRO A 381 14.31 7.10 -23.07
CA PRO A 381 15.24 6.79 -24.15
C PRO A 381 16.72 6.69 -23.71
N SER A 382 17.13 7.51 -22.74
CA SER A 382 18.51 7.53 -22.22
C SER A 382 18.83 6.29 -21.37
N HIS A 383 17.85 5.80 -20.62
CA HIS A 383 18.03 4.69 -19.67
C HIS A 383 17.48 3.35 -20.15
N PHE A 384 16.83 3.32 -21.32
CA PHE A 384 16.24 2.12 -21.92
C PHE A 384 17.20 0.93 -21.99
N GLN A 385 18.45 1.17 -22.35
CA GLN A 385 19.45 0.11 -22.45
C GLN A 385 19.79 -0.49 -21.07
N ARG A 386 19.77 0.31 -20.01
CA ARG A 386 19.96 -0.17 -18.64
C ARG A 386 18.76 -1.01 -18.19
N ALA A 387 17.54 -0.54 -18.44
CA ALA A 387 16.30 -1.29 -18.16
C ALA A 387 16.31 -2.66 -18.84
N LYS A 388 16.71 -2.70 -20.12
CA LYS A 388 16.86 -3.93 -20.90
C LYS A 388 17.86 -4.92 -20.28
N LEU A 389 19.00 -4.44 -19.78
CA LEU A 389 20.02 -5.28 -19.16
C LEU A 389 19.53 -5.88 -17.84
N ILE A 390 18.86 -5.07 -17.00
CA ILE A 390 18.29 -5.52 -15.73
C ILE A 390 17.22 -6.59 -16.00
N LEU A 391 16.24 -6.31 -16.88
CA LEU A 391 15.22 -7.28 -17.24
C LEU A 391 15.80 -8.62 -17.73
N ALA A 392 16.85 -8.57 -18.56
CA ALA A 392 17.50 -9.78 -19.05
C ALA A 392 18.18 -10.58 -17.93
N ALA A 393 18.89 -9.90 -17.03
CA ALA A 393 19.55 -10.52 -15.89
C ALA A 393 18.54 -11.14 -14.91
N GLU A 394 17.48 -10.40 -14.57
CA GLU A 394 16.44 -10.84 -13.64
C GLU A 394 15.60 -12.01 -14.18
N LEU A 395 15.31 -12.03 -15.49
CA LEU A 395 14.67 -13.18 -16.13
C LEU A 395 15.54 -14.44 -16.03
N GLU A 396 16.86 -14.31 -16.24
CA GLU A 396 17.78 -15.44 -16.16
C GLU A 396 17.97 -15.91 -14.72
N ASP A 397 18.13 -14.99 -13.77
CA ASP A 397 18.23 -15.30 -12.35
C ASP A 397 16.98 -15.99 -11.82
N THR A 398 15.79 -15.44 -12.13
CA THR A 398 14.51 -16.06 -11.74
C THR A 398 14.37 -17.48 -12.31
N LEU A 399 14.80 -17.73 -13.55
CA LEU A 399 14.81 -19.07 -14.14
C LEU A 399 15.77 -20.03 -13.41
N GLN A 400 16.93 -19.54 -12.97
CA GLN A 400 17.87 -20.33 -12.16
C GLN A 400 17.29 -20.64 -10.78
N SER A 401 16.64 -19.67 -10.12
CA SER A 401 15.97 -19.87 -8.84
C SER A 401 14.83 -20.89 -8.95
N ILE A 402 14.01 -20.82 -10.01
CA ILE A 402 12.99 -21.85 -10.31
C ILE A 402 13.66 -23.22 -10.53
N ARG A 403 14.76 -23.29 -11.29
CA ARG A 403 15.48 -24.56 -11.50
C ARG A 403 15.96 -25.16 -10.18
N ARG A 404 16.58 -24.36 -9.30
CA ARG A 404 17.05 -24.81 -7.98
C ARG A 404 15.87 -25.33 -7.13
N ALA A 405 14.76 -24.59 -7.09
CA ALA A 405 13.55 -24.99 -6.37
C ALA A 405 12.90 -26.28 -6.93
N VAL A 406 12.92 -26.46 -8.25
CA VAL A 406 12.48 -27.73 -8.86
C VAL A 406 13.44 -28.86 -8.49
N PHE A 407 14.75 -28.61 -8.52
CA PHE A 407 15.77 -29.64 -8.26
C PHE A 407 15.80 -30.10 -6.81
N SER A 408 15.45 -29.23 -5.86
CA SER A 408 15.29 -29.65 -4.47
C SER A 408 14.22 -30.74 -4.33
N SER A 409 13.15 -30.64 -5.14
CA SER A 409 12.03 -31.59 -5.18
C SER A 409 12.27 -32.79 -6.10
N PHE A 410 13.14 -32.63 -7.11
CA PHE A 410 13.46 -33.64 -8.13
C PHE A 410 14.98 -33.82 -8.31
N ARG A 411 15.70 -34.22 -7.25
CA ARG A 411 17.19 -34.19 -7.20
C ARG A 411 17.89 -34.94 -8.32
N ARG A 412 17.27 -36.03 -8.84
CA ARG A 412 17.89 -36.91 -9.84
C ARG A 412 17.63 -36.48 -11.29
N ILE A 413 16.93 -35.38 -11.50
CA ILE A 413 16.50 -34.95 -12.84
C ILE A 413 17.67 -34.69 -13.80
N ASP A 414 18.84 -34.31 -13.27
CA ASP A 414 20.05 -34.03 -14.04
C ASP A 414 20.93 -35.26 -14.29
N GLY A 415 20.59 -36.41 -13.71
CA GLY A 415 21.31 -37.67 -13.95
C GLY A 415 21.27 -38.08 -15.42
N ALA A 416 22.40 -38.54 -15.97
CA ALA A 416 22.52 -38.92 -17.39
C ALA A 416 21.45 -39.94 -17.83
N THR A 417 21.15 -40.91 -16.97
CA THR A 417 20.09 -41.92 -17.19
C THR A 417 18.71 -41.28 -17.32
N HIS A 418 18.35 -40.36 -16.42
CA HIS A 418 17.05 -39.69 -16.42
C HIS A 418 16.92 -38.70 -17.57
N ARG A 419 18.01 -38.01 -17.96
CA ARG A 419 18.05 -37.17 -19.16
C ARG A 419 17.85 -37.98 -20.45
N LYS A 420 18.49 -39.16 -20.56
CA LYS A 420 18.28 -40.06 -21.69
C LYS A 420 16.83 -40.53 -21.76
N SER A 421 16.27 -40.99 -20.64
CA SER A 421 14.86 -41.41 -20.54
C SER A 421 13.90 -40.28 -20.92
N LEU A 422 14.14 -39.05 -20.44
CA LEU A 422 13.37 -37.87 -20.83
C LEU A 422 13.46 -37.62 -22.34
N SER A 423 14.64 -37.73 -22.94
CA SER A 423 14.82 -37.56 -24.40
C SER A 423 14.07 -38.60 -25.23
N GLU A 424 13.90 -39.83 -24.71
CA GLU A 424 13.08 -40.89 -25.31
C GLU A 424 11.59 -40.55 -25.20
N ILE A 425 11.14 -40.15 -24.00
CA ILE A 425 9.76 -39.71 -23.74
C ILE A 425 9.37 -38.57 -24.69
N LEU A 426 10.25 -37.57 -24.88
CA LEU A 426 9.98 -36.42 -25.75
C LEU A 426 9.75 -36.82 -27.23
N LYS A 427 10.30 -37.94 -27.68
CA LYS A 427 10.12 -38.47 -29.06
C LYS A 427 8.88 -39.34 -29.22
N MET A 428 8.28 -39.82 -28.12
CA MET A 428 7.10 -40.68 -28.18
C MET A 428 5.85 -39.88 -28.60
N PRO A 429 4.93 -40.47 -29.37
CA PRO A 429 3.64 -39.86 -29.64
C PRO A 429 2.80 -39.78 -28.35
N ASN A 430 1.84 -38.85 -28.32
CA ASN A 430 0.88 -38.76 -27.23
C ASN A 430 0.03 -40.04 -27.18
N GLY A 431 0.04 -40.75 -26.05
CA GLY A 431 -0.66 -42.02 -25.89
C GLY A 431 -0.47 -42.62 -24.49
N PRO A 432 -1.13 -43.75 -24.18
CA PRO A 432 -1.09 -44.36 -22.84
C PRO A 432 0.32 -44.81 -22.44
N ALA A 433 1.08 -45.41 -23.37
CA ALA A 433 2.46 -45.83 -23.12
C ALA A 433 3.39 -44.66 -22.76
N ARG A 434 3.15 -43.47 -23.34
CA ARG A 434 3.89 -42.25 -22.99
C ARG A 434 3.52 -41.78 -21.58
N LYS A 435 2.23 -41.81 -21.23
CA LYS A 435 1.75 -41.43 -19.90
C LYS A 435 2.38 -42.30 -18.80
N GLU A 436 2.35 -43.62 -18.96
CA GLU A 436 2.97 -44.57 -18.02
C GLU A 436 4.49 -44.33 -17.87
N ARG A 437 5.17 -44.07 -18.99
CA ARG A 437 6.61 -43.76 -18.98
C ARG A 437 6.91 -42.44 -18.29
N ILE A 438 6.05 -41.43 -18.42
CA ILE A 438 6.15 -40.15 -17.72
C ILE A 438 5.94 -40.34 -16.22
N GLU A 439 4.91 -41.07 -15.80
CA GLU A 439 4.65 -41.37 -14.38
C GLU A 439 5.86 -42.08 -13.76
N THR A 440 6.34 -43.15 -14.41
CA THR A 440 7.52 -43.91 -13.98
C THR A 440 8.78 -43.04 -13.92
N TRP A 441 8.98 -42.17 -14.93
CA TRP A 441 10.12 -41.27 -14.95
C TRP A 441 10.04 -40.25 -13.81
N THR A 442 8.88 -39.60 -13.61
CA THR A 442 8.65 -38.63 -12.55
C THR A 442 8.88 -39.27 -11.18
N ASP A 443 8.37 -40.47 -10.95
CA ASP A 443 8.63 -41.25 -9.73
C ASP A 443 10.12 -41.52 -9.51
N SER A 444 10.85 -41.84 -10.57
CA SER A 444 12.28 -42.13 -10.48
C SER A 444 13.15 -40.90 -10.15
N VAL A 445 12.68 -39.70 -10.50
CA VAL A 445 13.42 -38.44 -10.25
C VAL A 445 12.95 -37.70 -9.01
N LEU A 446 11.75 -38.01 -8.51
CA LEU A 446 11.19 -37.44 -7.30
C LEU A 446 12.10 -37.73 -6.12
N THR A 447 12.47 -36.68 -5.37
CA THR A 447 13.23 -36.86 -4.14
C THR A 447 12.36 -37.63 -3.15
N SER A 448 12.80 -38.83 -2.77
CA SER A 448 12.15 -39.61 -1.71
C SER A 448 11.99 -38.73 -0.47
N GLN A 449 10.83 -38.82 0.18
CA GLN A 449 10.65 -38.26 1.53
C GLN A 449 11.50 -39.09 2.49
N GLY A 450 12.82 -38.88 2.48
CA GLY A 450 13.67 -39.41 3.53
C GLY A 450 13.21 -38.79 4.84
N ASN A 451 13.12 -39.60 5.90
CA ASN A 451 12.80 -39.14 7.25
C ASN A 451 13.56 -37.84 7.52
N SER A 452 12.84 -36.72 7.59
CA SER A 452 13.47 -35.43 7.87
C SER A 452 14.20 -35.55 9.21
N PHE A 453 15.41 -35.00 9.28
CA PHE A 453 16.05 -34.83 10.57
C PHE A 453 15.10 -33.97 11.40
N GLY A 454 14.57 -34.54 12.50
CA GLY A 454 13.49 -33.93 13.27
C GLY A 454 13.82 -32.51 13.73
N SER A 455 12.81 -31.76 14.15
CA SER A 455 12.89 -30.39 14.69
C SER A 455 14.06 -30.13 15.66
N MET A 456 14.53 -31.17 16.38
CA MET A 456 15.75 -31.12 17.21
C MET A 456 17.04 -30.78 16.46
N ALA A 457 17.22 -31.21 15.20
CA ALA A 457 18.43 -30.92 14.43
C ALA A 457 18.51 -29.46 14.00
N LEU A 458 17.37 -28.83 13.68
CA LEU A 458 17.32 -27.39 13.43
C LEU A 458 17.58 -26.58 14.70
N ALA A 459 16.91 -26.93 15.81
CA ALA A 459 17.13 -26.25 17.09
C ALA A 459 18.60 -26.35 17.52
N ALA A 460 19.25 -27.50 17.32
CA ALA A 460 20.68 -27.68 17.55
C ALA A 460 21.53 -26.74 16.68
N MET A 461 21.21 -26.61 15.39
CA MET A 461 21.92 -25.69 14.48
C MET A 461 21.75 -24.21 14.88
N MET A 462 20.55 -23.80 15.28
CA MET A 462 20.29 -22.42 15.75
C MET A 462 21.00 -22.09 17.08
N ILE A 463 21.23 -23.09 17.93
CA ILE A 463 21.97 -22.93 19.20
C ILE A 463 23.49 -23.12 18.98
N GLY A 464 23.94 -23.36 17.73
CA GLY A 464 25.34 -23.55 17.40
C GLY A 464 25.93 -24.88 17.87
N LEU A 465 25.09 -25.87 18.15
CA LEU A 465 25.52 -27.22 18.52
C LEU A 465 25.99 -27.98 17.26
N PRO A 466 27.19 -28.57 17.27
CA PRO A 466 27.69 -29.35 16.15
C PRO A 466 26.80 -30.59 15.97
N LEU A 467 26.17 -30.71 14.80
CA LEU A 467 25.42 -31.91 14.46
C LEU A 467 26.40 -33.09 14.34
N PRO A 468 26.07 -34.28 14.88
CA PRO A 468 26.87 -35.48 14.69
C PRO A 468 26.77 -35.93 13.22
N MET A 469 27.58 -35.32 12.35
CA MET A 469 27.67 -35.63 10.92
C MET A 469 28.63 -36.81 10.63
N HIS A 470 28.92 -37.67 11.62
CA HIS A 470 30.18 -38.41 11.59
C HIS A 470 30.20 -39.72 10.76
N ASP A 471 29.07 -40.29 10.29
CA ASP A 471 29.10 -41.60 9.59
C ASP A 471 28.10 -41.77 8.44
N MET A 472 27.60 -40.69 7.84
CA MET A 472 26.83 -40.80 6.59
C MET A 472 27.79 -40.67 5.41
N ASP A 473 28.02 -41.79 4.72
CA ASP A 473 28.91 -41.95 3.56
C ASP A 473 29.08 -40.68 2.73
N THR A 474 30.33 -40.24 2.64
CA THR A 474 30.82 -39.14 1.80
C THR A 474 30.73 -39.51 0.33
N ASP A 475 29.53 -39.50 -0.25
CA ASP A 475 29.38 -39.20 -1.66
C ASP A 475 29.66 -37.69 -1.83
N GLU A 476 30.88 -37.36 -2.25
CA GLU A 476 31.49 -36.02 -2.33
C GLU A 476 30.71 -34.96 -3.15
N ASP A 477 29.58 -35.32 -3.76
CA ASP A 477 28.76 -34.43 -4.61
C ASP A 477 27.57 -33.78 -3.87
N ASN A 478 27.37 -34.02 -2.57
CA ASN A 478 26.13 -33.63 -1.86
C ASN A 478 26.22 -32.34 -1.01
N ASN A 479 27.13 -31.41 -1.34
CA ASN A 479 27.28 -30.11 -0.66
C ASN A 479 26.20 -29.06 -1.00
N GLY A 480 25.06 -29.47 -1.56
CA GLY A 480 24.22 -28.62 -2.39
C GLY A 480 23.12 -27.80 -1.72
N ASP A 481 22.60 -28.11 -0.54
CA ASP A 481 21.40 -27.40 -0.06
C ASP A 481 21.31 -27.30 1.48
N MET A 482 22.01 -26.32 2.06
CA MET A 482 21.68 -25.81 3.40
C MET A 482 20.27 -25.20 3.45
N PHE A 483 19.72 -24.78 2.30
CA PHE A 483 18.33 -24.31 2.19
C PHE A 483 17.28 -25.42 2.27
N ASN A 484 17.60 -26.67 1.90
CA ASN A 484 16.71 -27.81 2.18
C ASN A 484 16.59 -28.10 3.68
N PHE A 485 17.48 -27.54 4.50
CA PHE A 485 17.42 -27.65 5.96
C PHE A 485 16.32 -26.78 6.57
N PHE A 486 15.91 -25.71 5.87
CA PHE A 486 14.79 -24.85 6.27
C PHE A 486 13.43 -25.36 5.76
N ASP A 487 13.43 -26.27 4.79
CA ASP A 487 12.25 -27.04 4.39
C ASP A 487 12.03 -28.19 5.39
N ILE A 488 11.91 -27.80 6.67
CA ILE A 488 11.66 -28.68 7.79
C ILE A 488 10.26 -29.24 7.58
N ASP A 489 10.19 -30.43 6.96
CA ASP A 489 9.03 -31.30 6.92
C ASP A 489 8.67 -31.83 8.33
N GLY A 490 8.89 -31.04 9.38
CA GLY A 490 8.32 -31.27 10.70
C GLY A 490 6.81 -31.07 10.65
N PRO A 491 6.06 -31.56 11.65
CA PRO A 491 4.65 -31.25 11.76
C PRO A 491 4.45 -29.73 11.63
N PRO A 492 3.49 -29.27 10.81
CA PRO A 492 3.25 -27.85 10.58
C PRO A 492 3.05 -27.20 11.94
N ASP A 493 3.98 -26.34 12.32
CA ASP A 493 3.83 -25.49 13.48
C ASP A 493 3.06 -24.28 12.97
N PRO A 494 1.75 -24.16 13.26
CA PRO A 494 0.91 -23.10 12.72
C PRO A 494 1.44 -21.71 13.08
N ASP A 495 2.23 -21.59 14.16
CA ASP A 495 2.81 -20.33 14.61
C ASP A 495 4.01 -19.87 13.74
N LEU A 496 4.60 -20.78 12.94
CA LEU A 496 5.72 -20.49 12.05
C LEU A 496 5.32 -20.43 10.57
N ASP A 497 4.08 -20.74 10.23
CA ASP A 497 3.63 -20.78 8.84
C ASP A 497 3.67 -19.37 8.19
N ASP A 498 3.34 -18.31 8.93
CA ASP A 498 3.45 -16.93 8.44
C ASP A 498 4.90 -16.52 8.12
N VAL A 499 5.85 -16.86 9.00
CA VAL A 499 7.28 -16.59 8.79
C VAL A 499 7.82 -17.41 7.62
N ARG A 500 7.38 -18.66 7.47
CA ARG A 500 7.75 -19.51 6.35
C ARG A 500 7.19 -18.96 5.04
N ASP A 501 5.95 -18.49 5.03
CA ASP A 501 5.34 -17.90 3.85
C ASP A 501 5.97 -16.54 3.49
N GLU A 502 6.40 -15.75 4.48
CA GLU A 502 7.16 -14.51 4.24
C GLU A 502 8.57 -14.78 3.67
N LEU A 503 9.22 -15.86 4.13
CA LEU A 503 10.56 -16.25 3.68
C LEU A 503 10.55 -17.07 2.39
N ARG A 504 9.40 -17.64 1.99
CA ARG A 504 9.26 -18.39 0.75
C ARG A 504 9.32 -17.43 -0.44
N PRO A 505 10.27 -17.61 -1.37
CA PRO A 505 10.35 -16.75 -2.54
C PRO A 505 9.11 -16.97 -3.42
N ASN A 506 8.37 -15.88 -3.68
CA ASN A 506 7.23 -15.90 -4.61
C ASN A 506 7.72 -15.93 -6.07
N LEU A 507 8.33 -17.06 -6.46
CA LEU A 507 8.98 -17.27 -7.75
C LEU A 507 8.00 -17.15 -8.93
N ALA A 508 6.74 -17.58 -8.73
CA ALA A 508 5.70 -17.48 -9.74
C ALA A 508 5.37 -16.02 -10.06
N ALA A 509 5.03 -15.21 -9.05
CA ALA A 509 4.72 -13.80 -9.24
C ALA A 509 5.95 -13.01 -9.73
N ARG A 510 7.15 -13.30 -9.21
CA ARG A 510 8.39 -12.68 -9.69
C ARG A 510 8.59 -12.91 -11.18
N PHE A 511 8.49 -14.15 -11.65
CA PHE A 511 8.64 -14.47 -13.07
C PHE A 511 7.54 -13.85 -13.93
N GLU A 512 6.29 -13.89 -13.46
CA GLU A 512 5.15 -13.29 -14.17
C GLU A 512 5.31 -11.79 -14.33
N GLY A 513 5.70 -11.06 -13.27
CA GLY A 513 5.97 -9.62 -13.34
C GLY A 513 7.03 -9.28 -14.38
N TRP A 514 8.14 -10.02 -14.43
CA TRP A 514 9.17 -9.84 -15.46
C TRP A 514 8.69 -10.20 -16.87
N ASN A 515 7.88 -11.24 -17.01
CA ASN A 515 7.29 -11.62 -18.29
C ASN A 515 6.28 -10.57 -18.81
N THR A 516 5.47 -10.00 -17.92
CA THR A 516 4.52 -8.92 -18.22
C THR A 516 5.27 -7.67 -18.64
N LEU A 517 6.27 -7.24 -17.88
CA LEU A 517 7.11 -6.10 -18.23
C LEU A 517 7.82 -6.31 -19.58
N GLY A 518 8.40 -7.49 -19.79
CA GLY A 518 8.99 -7.88 -21.06
C GLY A 518 8.00 -7.99 -22.23
N SER A 519 6.70 -8.08 -21.97
CA SER A 519 5.68 -8.07 -23.02
C SER A 519 5.29 -6.64 -23.43
N ILE A 520 5.41 -5.68 -22.52
CA ILE A 520 5.09 -4.26 -22.75
C ILE A 520 6.29 -3.50 -23.35
N MET A 521 7.53 -3.88 -22.99
CA MET A 521 8.73 -3.22 -23.51
C MET A 521 8.96 -3.46 -25.02
N LYS A 522 9.36 -2.42 -25.76
CA LYS A 522 9.61 -2.46 -27.21
C LYS A 522 10.59 -3.57 -27.67
N VAL A 523 11.64 -3.84 -26.89
CA VAL A 523 12.66 -4.89 -27.17
C VAL A 523 12.40 -6.16 -26.35
N GLY A 524 11.38 -6.15 -25.50
CA GLY A 524 11.05 -7.22 -24.59
C GLY A 524 10.71 -8.56 -25.27
N PRO A 525 9.99 -8.63 -26.41
CA PRO A 525 9.72 -9.90 -27.09
C PRO A 525 10.99 -10.69 -27.48
N ALA A 526 12.08 -10.00 -27.83
CA ALA A 526 13.36 -10.64 -28.15
C ALA A 526 14.02 -11.22 -26.89
N LEU A 527 13.94 -10.51 -25.76
CA LEU A 527 14.43 -10.99 -24.46
C LEU A 527 13.61 -12.18 -23.98
N LEU A 528 12.28 -12.13 -24.05
CA LEU A 528 11.41 -13.25 -23.69
C LEU A 528 11.68 -14.49 -24.55
N THR A 529 11.99 -14.31 -25.84
CA THR A 529 12.40 -15.42 -26.71
C THR A 529 13.73 -16.03 -26.26
N ARG A 530 14.70 -15.20 -25.82
CA ARG A 530 15.97 -15.67 -25.24
C ARG A 530 15.73 -16.41 -23.93
N ALA A 531 14.93 -15.84 -23.02
CA ALA A 531 14.55 -16.48 -21.76
C ALA A 531 13.86 -17.83 -21.98
N TYR A 532 12.95 -17.93 -22.97
CA TYR A 532 12.34 -19.20 -23.38
C TYR A 532 13.37 -20.24 -23.83
N LYS A 533 14.33 -19.86 -24.69
CA LYS A 533 15.41 -20.76 -25.11
C LYS A 533 16.26 -21.21 -23.92
N LYS A 534 16.60 -20.28 -23.03
CA LYS A 534 17.38 -20.57 -21.81
C LYS A 534 16.61 -21.49 -20.85
N ALA A 535 15.30 -21.28 -20.69
CA ALA A 535 14.46 -22.16 -19.89
C ALA A 535 14.46 -23.60 -20.42
N LEU A 536 14.37 -23.80 -21.74
CA LEU A 536 14.48 -25.14 -22.35
C LEU A 536 15.87 -25.77 -22.23
N GLU A 537 16.93 -24.96 -22.26
CA GLU A 537 18.31 -25.41 -22.05
C GLU A 537 18.51 -25.87 -20.60
N LEU A 538 18.06 -25.08 -19.63
CA LEU A 538 18.18 -25.36 -18.20
C LEU A 538 17.25 -26.48 -17.71
N MET A 539 16.06 -26.56 -18.29
CA MET A 539 14.97 -27.45 -17.87
C MET A 539 14.29 -28.10 -19.08
N PRO A 540 14.92 -29.13 -19.70
CA PRO A 540 14.44 -29.73 -20.96
C PRO A 540 13.02 -30.31 -20.90
N PHE A 541 12.55 -30.70 -19.72
CA PHE A 541 11.19 -31.23 -19.52
C PHE A 541 10.09 -30.23 -19.86
N LEU A 542 10.37 -28.91 -19.83
CA LEU A 542 9.44 -27.86 -20.26
C LEU A 542 9.04 -27.97 -21.75
N ALA A 543 9.81 -28.73 -22.54
CA ALA A 543 9.47 -29.05 -23.93
C ALA A 543 8.16 -29.85 -24.06
N ALA A 544 7.68 -30.49 -22.99
CA ALA A 544 6.48 -31.32 -22.98
C ALA A 544 5.55 -30.98 -21.80
N ASN A 545 4.34 -30.51 -22.10
CA ASN A 545 3.41 -30.03 -21.06
C ASN A 545 2.86 -31.18 -20.19
N ASP A 546 2.70 -32.37 -20.74
CA ASP A 546 2.28 -33.57 -20.01
C ASP A 546 3.31 -33.99 -18.95
N VAL A 547 4.61 -33.87 -19.23
CA VAL A 547 5.68 -34.08 -18.24
C VAL A 547 5.57 -33.08 -17.09
N VAL A 548 5.43 -31.79 -17.42
CA VAL A 548 5.30 -30.74 -16.41
C VAL A 548 4.03 -30.91 -15.56
N SER A 549 2.92 -31.27 -16.19
CA SER A 549 1.63 -31.51 -15.50
C SER A 549 1.75 -32.64 -14.48
N GLU A 550 2.46 -33.71 -14.83
CA GLU A 550 2.72 -34.82 -13.90
C GLU A 550 3.65 -34.40 -12.76
N MET A 551 4.72 -33.63 -13.03
CA MET A 551 5.59 -33.08 -11.98
C MET A 551 4.80 -32.18 -11.02
N VAL A 552 3.97 -31.27 -11.54
CA VAL A 552 3.09 -30.40 -10.74
C VAL A 552 2.12 -31.24 -9.90
N ARG A 553 1.55 -32.31 -10.48
CA ARG A 553 0.66 -33.23 -9.75
C ARG A 553 1.37 -33.82 -8.52
N ARG A 554 2.62 -34.29 -8.66
CA ARG A 554 3.39 -34.83 -7.53
C ARG A 554 3.78 -33.78 -6.49
N LEU A 555 3.96 -32.52 -6.90
CA LEU A 555 4.22 -31.43 -5.98
C LEU A 555 2.96 -31.02 -5.20
N ARG A 556 1.76 -31.11 -5.78
CA ARG A 556 0.49 -30.82 -5.09
C ARG A 556 0.18 -31.82 -3.97
N ASP A 557 0.70 -33.03 -4.08
CA ASP A 557 0.65 -34.01 -3.01
C ASP A 557 1.53 -33.61 -1.80
N ARG A 558 2.29 -32.50 -1.89
CA ARG A 558 3.20 -31.95 -0.87
C ARG A 558 2.88 -30.47 -0.58
N PRO A 559 2.12 -30.15 0.49
CA PRO A 559 1.65 -28.78 0.74
C PRO A 559 2.80 -27.76 0.89
N ASN A 560 3.95 -28.17 1.45
CA ASN A 560 5.13 -27.30 1.58
C ASN A 560 5.79 -26.92 0.23
N LYS A 561 5.45 -27.62 -0.86
CA LYS A 561 5.98 -27.37 -2.21
C LYS A 561 5.00 -26.64 -3.13
N ALA A 562 3.95 -26.03 -2.59
CA ALA A 562 2.99 -25.23 -3.37
C ALA A 562 3.69 -24.15 -4.22
N HIS A 563 4.60 -23.38 -3.63
CA HIS A 563 5.37 -22.34 -4.33
C HIS A 563 6.18 -22.86 -5.53
N VAL A 564 6.73 -24.08 -5.45
CA VAL A 564 7.45 -24.73 -6.56
C VAL A 564 6.48 -25.16 -7.66
N SER A 565 5.34 -25.74 -7.27
CA SER A 565 4.26 -26.12 -8.18
C SER A 565 3.77 -24.92 -8.99
N ASP A 566 3.49 -23.80 -8.31
CA ASP A 566 2.98 -22.58 -8.93
C ASP A 566 4.00 -21.98 -9.90
N ALA A 567 5.27 -21.88 -9.47
CA ALA A 567 6.34 -21.37 -10.33
C ALA A 567 6.53 -22.23 -11.60
N LEU A 568 6.47 -23.56 -11.45
CA LEU A 568 6.58 -24.50 -12.56
C LEU A 568 5.36 -24.41 -13.50
N GLN A 569 4.16 -24.21 -12.98
CA GLN A 569 2.94 -24.01 -13.76
C GLN A 569 2.97 -22.69 -14.55
N THR A 570 3.42 -21.60 -13.92
CA THR A 570 3.62 -20.29 -14.58
C THR A 570 4.65 -20.41 -15.70
N LEU A 571 5.77 -21.09 -15.45
CA LEU A 571 6.81 -21.29 -16.46
C LEU A 571 6.32 -22.18 -17.64
N SER A 572 5.54 -23.22 -17.36
CA SER A 572 4.91 -24.04 -18.40
C SER A 572 3.98 -23.23 -19.30
N THR A 573 3.16 -22.37 -18.70
CA THR A 573 2.22 -21.48 -19.40
C THR A 573 2.98 -20.49 -20.28
N PHE A 574 4.05 -19.90 -19.77
CA PHE A 574 4.97 -19.07 -20.54
C PHE A 574 5.57 -19.82 -21.74
N CYS A 575 6.15 -21.00 -21.53
CA CYS A 575 6.72 -21.82 -22.61
C CYS A 575 5.67 -22.22 -23.66
N LYS A 576 4.44 -22.54 -23.24
CA LYS A 576 3.31 -22.80 -24.15
C LYS A 576 2.98 -21.56 -24.99
N SER A 577 2.90 -20.38 -24.37
CA SER A 577 2.67 -19.11 -25.05
C SER A 577 3.77 -18.78 -26.07
N GLN A 578 5.04 -18.94 -25.70
CA GLN A 578 6.18 -18.68 -26.58
C GLN A 578 6.25 -19.66 -27.76
N ARG A 579 5.93 -20.94 -27.56
CA ARG A 579 5.76 -21.92 -28.66
C ARG A 579 4.66 -21.51 -29.64
N ALA A 580 3.51 -21.09 -29.12
CA ALA A 580 2.40 -20.63 -29.95
C ALA A 580 2.79 -19.39 -30.77
N LYS A 581 3.47 -18.41 -30.15
CA LYS A 581 4.02 -17.22 -30.83
C LYS A 581 5.01 -17.60 -31.93
N ALA A 582 5.96 -18.50 -31.66
CA ALA A 582 6.93 -18.98 -32.64
C ALA A 582 6.27 -19.70 -33.83
N ARG A 583 5.26 -20.56 -33.57
CA ARG A 583 4.49 -21.24 -34.63
C ARG A 583 3.72 -20.26 -35.50
N ARG A 584 3.05 -19.26 -34.89
CA ARG A 584 2.35 -18.20 -35.63
C ARG A 584 3.30 -17.39 -36.50
N LYS A 585 4.49 -17.07 -35.98
CA LYS A 585 5.53 -16.36 -36.73
C LYS A 585 6.02 -17.19 -37.93
N ALA A 586 6.36 -18.46 -37.72
CA ALA A 586 6.80 -19.35 -38.80
C ALA A 586 5.71 -19.56 -39.87
N GLN A 587 4.44 -19.70 -39.46
CA GLN A 587 3.31 -19.78 -40.40
C GLN A 587 3.12 -18.49 -41.19
N LYS A 588 3.32 -17.32 -40.56
CA LYS A 588 3.28 -16.03 -41.24
C LYS A 588 4.42 -15.89 -42.25
N GLU A 589 5.65 -16.19 -41.85
CA GLU A 589 6.84 -16.17 -42.72
C GLU A 589 6.68 -17.16 -43.89
N GLN A 590 6.11 -18.35 -43.65
CA GLN A 590 5.82 -19.31 -44.71
C GLN A 590 4.77 -18.78 -45.69
N LYS A 591 3.69 -18.16 -45.20
CA LYS A 591 2.66 -17.54 -46.06
C LYS A 591 3.23 -16.37 -46.86
N GLU A 592 4.07 -15.53 -46.27
CA GLU A 592 4.75 -14.43 -46.95
C GLU A 592 5.75 -14.93 -48.00
N ALA A 593 6.49 -15.99 -47.70
CA ALA A 593 7.39 -16.62 -48.67
C ALA A 593 6.64 -17.23 -49.86
N VAL A 594 5.51 -17.91 -49.59
CA VAL A 594 4.64 -18.45 -50.65
C VAL A 594 4.01 -17.32 -51.47
N ALA A 595 3.56 -16.23 -50.84
CA ALA A 595 3.01 -15.07 -51.55
C ALA A 595 4.07 -14.33 -52.38
N ALA A 596 5.28 -14.15 -51.84
CA ALA A 596 6.39 -13.54 -52.56
C ALA A 596 6.83 -14.41 -53.75
N GLN A 597 6.82 -15.73 -53.58
CA GLN A 597 7.09 -16.66 -54.68
C GLN A 597 6.00 -16.57 -55.75
N ALA A 598 4.72 -16.54 -55.37
CA ALA A 598 3.62 -16.36 -56.32
C ALA A 598 3.70 -15.03 -57.09
N ILE A 599 4.14 -13.93 -56.44
CA ILE A 599 4.38 -12.64 -57.11
C ILE A 599 5.53 -12.75 -58.11
N ARG A 600 6.64 -13.42 -57.75
CA ARG A 600 7.76 -13.63 -58.69
C ARG A 600 7.33 -14.47 -59.89
N ASP A 601 6.57 -15.53 -59.66
CA ASP A 601 6.05 -16.39 -60.72
C ASP A 601 5.10 -15.61 -61.63
N ALA A 602 4.26 -14.73 -61.08
CA ALA A 602 3.39 -13.84 -61.86
C ALA A 602 4.16 -12.80 -62.68
N ILE A 603 5.23 -12.20 -62.15
CA ILE A 603 6.10 -11.28 -62.89
C ILE A 603 6.82 -12.01 -64.03
N HIS A 604 7.26 -13.25 -63.79
CA HIS A 604 7.91 -14.07 -64.82
C HIS A 604 6.93 -14.40 -65.97
N VAL A 605 5.68 -14.76 -65.64
CA VAL A 605 4.64 -14.99 -66.65
C VAL A 605 4.30 -13.70 -67.42
N ALA A 606 4.21 -12.55 -66.73
CA ALA A 606 3.98 -11.26 -67.38
C ALA A 606 5.14 -10.87 -68.33
N ASN A 607 6.39 -11.16 -67.98
CA ASN A 607 7.56 -10.92 -68.83
C ASN A 607 7.62 -11.85 -70.07
N ILE A 608 7.09 -13.07 -69.95
CA ILE A 608 6.94 -13.98 -71.10
C ILE A 608 5.82 -13.50 -72.04
N LEU A 609 4.73 -12.97 -71.49
CA LEU A 609 3.64 -12.40 -72.29
C LEU A 609 4.03 -11.09 -72.99
N SER A 610 4.87 -10.25 -72.37
CA SER A 610 5.39 -9.03 -73.01
C SER A 610 6.52 -9.28 -74.02
N THR A 611 7.08 -10.48 -74.09
CA THR A 611 8.01 -10.90 -75.16
C THR A 611 7.31 -11.57 -76.35
N THR A 612 5.98 -11.75 -76.30
CA THR A 612 5.20 -12.37 -77.38
C THR A 612 4.30 -11.39 -78.15
N GLU A 613 4.20 -10.13 -77.75
CA GLU A 613 3.60 -9.03 -78.53
C GLU A 613 4.66 -8.00 -78.91
N GLY A 614 5.40 -8.25 -79.99
CA GLY A 614 6.44 -7.30 -80.44
C GLY A 614 7.27 -7.76 -81.63
N ALA A 615 6.66 -8.40 -82.62
CA ALA A 615 7.28 -8.66 -83.90
C ALA A 615 6.38 -8.14 -85.03
N GLU A 616 6.24 -6.81 -85.15
CA GLU A 616 6.01 -6.16 -86.43
C GLU A 616 6.36 -4.66 -86.38
N SER A 617 7.08 -4.22 -87.42
CA SER A 617 7.23 -2.85 -87.93
C SER A 617 8.27 -1.87 -87.35
N SER A 618 9.42 -1.85 -88.04
CA SER A 618 10.05 -0.71 -88.75
C SER A 618 10.29 0.68 -88.10
N ASN A 619 11.57 1.09 -88.18
CA ASN A 619 12.12 2.39 -88.64
C ASN A 619 11.51 3.71 -88.13
N ALA A 620 12.31 4.48 -87.38
CA ALA A 620 13.02 5.69 -87.86
C ALA A 620 13.62 6.47 -86.66
N GLY A 621 14.86 6.92 -86.78
CA GLY A 621 15.47 7.88 -85.84
C GLY A 621 15.05 9.33 -86.11
N PRO A 622 15.88 10.32 -85.77
CA PRO A 622 16.24 10.73 -84.41
C PRO A 622 16.01 12.24 -84.19
N THR A 623 15.81 12.70 -82.96
CA THR A 623 16.09 14.10 -82.57
C THR A 623 16.20 14.27 -81.05
N SER A 624 17.39 14.69 -80.60
CA SER A 624 17.63 15.52 -79.39
C SER A 624 16.81 16.84 -79.49
N PRO A 625 16.63 17.69 -78.43
CA PRO A 625 17.57 17.93 -77.32
C PRO A 625 16.97 18.36 -75.93
N SER A 626 17.90 18.55 -74.98
CA SER A 626 17.96 19.60 -73.93
C SER A 626 16.87 19.82 -72.86
N GLU A 627 17.41 19.92 -71.63
CA GLU A 627 17.19 20.95 -70.59
C GLU A 627 15.92 21.01 -69.73
N LEU A 628 16.22 21.10 -68.41
CA LEU A 628 15.66 21.97 -67.37
C LEU A 628 14.19 21.82 -66.91
N GLY A 629 14.04 21.73 -65.58
CA GLY A 629 12.90 22.26 -64.83
C GLY A 629 12.25 21.29 -63.85
N GLY A 630 12.41 21.53 -62.54
CA GLY A 630 11.39 21.14 -61.53
C GLY A 630 10.20 22.12 -61.56
N PRO A 631 9.41 22.29 -60.49
CA PRO A 631 8.99 21.38 -59.41
C PRO A 631 7.43 21.31 -59.28
N SER A 632 6.96 20.68 -58.19
CA SER A 632 5.70 20.97 -57.46
C SER A 632 4.35 20.32 -57.85
N SER A 633 3.85 19.59 -56.85
CA SER A 633 2.53 19.73 -56.20
C SER A 633 1.22 19.19 -56.82
N ASN A 634 0.47 18.59 -55.90
CA ASN A 634 -0.98 18.57 -55.70
C ASN A 634 -1.84 17.40 -56.23
N SER A 635 -2.41 16.71 -55.22
CA SER A 635 -3.85 16.50 -55.00
C SER A 635 -4.67 15.79 -56.07
N ALA A 636 -5.26 14.64 -55.72
CA ALA A 636 -6.68 14.56 -55.34
C ALA A 636 -7.21 13.11 -55.36
N ALA A 637 -7.95 12.79 -54.30
CA ALA A 637 -9.24 12.10 -54.22
C ALA A 637 -9.63 10.93 -55.15
N GLY A 638 -10.29 9.95 -54.51
CA GLY A 638 -11.24 9.00 -55.12
C GLY A 638 -10.83 7.54 -54.85
N ALA A 639 -11.68 6.60 -54.48
CA ALA A 639 -13.11 6.58 -54.22
C ALA A 639 -13.42 5.26 -53.47
N THR A 640 -14.49 5.26 -52.68
CA THR A 640 -15.11 4.06 -52.10
C THR A 640 -15.78 3.21 -53.19
N PRO A 641 -16.09 1.93 -52.88
CA PRO A 641 -17.43 1.48 -53.22
C PRO A 641 -18.11 0.75 -52.06
N SER A 642 -19.37 1.13 -51.86
CA SER A 642 -20.39 0.35 -51.14
C SER A 642 -21.05 -0.62 -52.12
N THR A 643 -21.42 -1.82 -51.67
CA THR A 643 -22.60 -2.54 -52.17
C THR A 643 -23.19 -3.38 -51.05
N ALA A 644 -24.52 -3.35 -50.98
CA ALA A 644 -25.38 -3.94 -49.97
C ALA A 644 -26.19 -5.12 -50.54
N ASN A 645 -26.87 -5.83 -49.62
CA ASN A 645 -28.08 -6.67 -49.76
C ASN A 645 -27.95 -8.20 -49.86
N GLY A 646 -28.10 -8.86 -48.69
CA GLY A 646 -29.11 -9.90 -48.26
C GLY A 646 -29.42 -11.16 -49.10
N PRO A 647 -30.25 -12.13 -48.62
CA PRO A 647 -30.93 -12.23 -47.31
C PRO A 647 -31.02 -13.65 -46.65
N SER A 648 -31.55 -13.68 -45.41
CA SER A 648 -32.52 -14.64 -44.80
C SER A 648 -32.17 -16.10 -44.40
N GLY A 649 -32.58 -16.44 -43.16
CA GLY A 649 -32.86 -17.79 -42.62
C GLY A 649 -32.09 -18.06 -41.30
N GLY A 650 -32.65 -18.19 -40.10
CA GLY A 650 -34.02 -18.42 -39.64
C GLY A 650 -34.19 -19.84 -39.09
N THR A 651 -33.82 -20.09 -37.82
CA THR A 651 -34.43 -21.13 -36.95
C THR A 651 -34.11 -20.88 -35.46
N ALA A 652 -35.19 -20.71 -34.69
CA ALA A 652 -35.30 -20.93 -33.24
C ALA A 652 -35.10 -22.44 -32.91
N ASN A 653 -34.88 -22.95 -31.69
CA ASN A 653 -35.64 -22.81 -30.44
C ASN A 653 -34.93 -23.67 -29.31
N PRO A 654 -35.48 -23.98 -28.10
CA PRO A 654 -34.91 -23.53 -26.82
C PRO A 654 -34.87 -24.62 -25.68
N ASN A 655 -34.75 -24.15 -24.44
CA ASN A 655 -35.03 -24.80 -23.13
C ASN A 655 -33.93 -25.75 -22.56
N SER A 656 -33.59 -25.71 -21.27
CA SER A 656 -34.50 -25.72 -20.12
C SER A 656 -33.85 -25.23 -18.82
N ALA A 657 -34.65 -24.57 -17.99
CA ALA A 657 -34.45 -24.39 -16.55
C ALA A 657 -35.19 -25.49 -15.77
N ALA A 658 -34.65 -25.91 -14.63
CA ALA A 658 -35.42 -26.40 -13.48
C ALA A 658 -34.54 -26.43 -12.22
N ALA A 659 -35.11 -25.93 -11.14
CA ALA A 659 -34.55 -25.83 -9.80
C ALA A 659 -34.88 -27.06 -8.93
N SER A 660 -34.05 -27.35 -7.92
CA SER A 660 -34.49 -27.77 -6.56
C SER A 660 -33.32 -28.06 -5.61
N THR A 661 -33.19 -27.21 -4.59
CA THR A 661 -33.17 -27.47 -3.13
C THR A 661 -32.28 -28.56 -2.47
N SER A 662 -31.54 -28.09 -1.44
CA SER A 662 -31.09 -28.71 -0.17
C SER A 662 -30.06 -29.87 -0.17
N THR A 663 -28.89 -29.67 0.44
CA THR A 663 -28.61 -29.90 1.89
C THR A 663 -27.17 -29.52 2.24
N ALA A 664 -26.98 -29.15 3.50
CA ALA A 664 -25.78 -28.61 4.10
C ALA A 664 -24.65 -29.64 4.30
N THR A 665 -23.41 -29.19 4.17
CA THR A 665 -22.30 -29.54 5.07
C THR A 665 -21.24 -28.44 4.97
N SER A 666 -21.11 -27.70 6.05
CA SER A 666 -20.16 -26.61 6.27
C SER A 666 -18.80 -27.15 6.71
N SER A 667 -17.76 -26.82 5.96
CA SER A 667 -16.38 -26.83 6.44
C SER A 667 -15.55 -25.87 5.58
N SER A 668 -15.48 -24.60 5.96
CA SER A 668 -14.50 -23.66 5.40
C SER A 668 -13.77 -22.98 6.55
N ALA A 669 -12.49 -23.33 6.68
CA ALA A 669 -11.51 -22.59 7.43
C ALA A 669 -11.32 -21.22 6.73
N HIS A 670 -11.61 -20.14 7.45
CA HIS A 670 -11.20 -18.80 7.03
C HIS A 670 -9.77 -18.56 7.51
N ALA A 671 -8.83 -18.57 6.57
CA ALA A 671 -7.53 -17.96 6.73
C ALA A 671 -7.63 -16.53 6.19
N THR A 672 -7.46 -15.54 7.05
CA THR A 672 -7.32 -14.12 6.71
C THR A 672 -5.92 -13.90 6.14
N GLY A 673 -5.73 -14.24 4.87
CA GLY A 673 -4.56 -13.83 4.10
C GLY A 673 -4.78 -12.42 3.56
N ILE A 674 -4.01 -11.46 4.06
CA ILE A 674 -3.85 -10.15 3.43
C ILE A 674 -3.29 -10.40 2.03
N ASN A 675 -4.05 -10.02 1.02
CA ASN A 675 -3.76 -10.26 -0.39
C ASN A 675 -3.09 -8.99 -0.96
N PRO A 676 -1.77 -8.96 -1.23
CA PRO A 676 -1.14 -7.82 -1.90
C PRO A 676 -1.31 -7.99 -3.41
N ALA A 677 -2.55 -7.87 -3.89
CA ALA A 677 -2.87 -7.98 -5.30
C ALA A 677 -3.98 -7.00 -5.70
N THR A 678 -3.89 -5.74 -5.26
CA THR A 678 -4.48 -4.63 -6.01
C THR A 678 -3.58 -4.36 -7.20
N GLY A 679 -3.95 -4.93 -8.35
CA GLY A 679 -3.33 -4.61 -9.62
C GLY A 679 -3.49 -3.12 -9.90
N PHE A 680 -2.41 -2.35 -9.79
CA PHE A 680 -2.33 -0.99 -10.28
C PHE A 680 -2.51 -1.00 -11.80
N VAL A 681 -3.73 -0.72 -12.24
CA VAL A 681 -4.02 -0.34 -13.62
C VAL A 681 -3.59 1.12 -13.76
N PHE A 682 -2.54 1.38 -14.54
CA PHE A 682 -2.18 2.72 -14.95
C PHE A 682 -3.31 3.31 -15.81
N SER A 683 -4.17 4.13 -15.21
CA SER A 683 -5.07 5.02 -15.93
C SER A 683 -4.25 6.17 -16.52
N ASN A 684 -4.19 6.22 -17.84
CA ASN A 684 -3.45 7.21 -18.60
C ASN A 684 -4.26 8.52 -18.64
N SER A 685 -4.01 9.42 -17.69
CA SER A 685 -4.67 10.74 -17.64
C SER A 685 -4.03 11.68 -18.65
N ASN A 686 -4.67 11.85 -19.81
CA ASN A 686 -4.36 12.91 -20.76
C ASN A 686 -4.65 14.28 -20.13
N ALA A 687 -3.62 15.12 -20.02
CA ALA A 687 -3.76 16.51 -19.63
C ALA A 687 -4.52 17.31 -20.71
N THR A 688 -5.71 17.79 -20.38
CA THR A 688 -6.43 18.83 -21.13
C THR A 688 -5.76 20.19 -20.89
N GLN A 689 -5.35 20.82 -22.00
CA GLN A 689 -4.91 22.21 -22.05
C GLN A 689 -6.08 23.15 -21.71
N SER A 690 -5.90 24.01 -20.71
CA SER A 690 -6.78 25.15 -20.47
C SER A 690 -6.05 26.46 -20.81
N THR A 691 -6.79 27.28 -21.53
CA THR A 691 -6.45 28.50 -22.24
C THR A 691 -5.97 29.66 -21.35
N THR A 692 -4.98 30.37 -21.89
CA THR A 692 -4.40 31.64 -21.47
C THR A 692 -5.42 32.79 -21.48
N THR A 693 -5.49 33.54 -20.37
CA THR A 693 -6.01 34.93 -20.37
C THR A 693 -5.04 35.88 -19.70
N HIS A 694 -4.64 36.87 -20.51
CA HIS A 694 -3.94 38.13 -20.26
C HIS A 694 -3.90 38.70 -18.83
N LEU A 695 -2.70 39.03 -18.35
CA LEU A 695 -2.44 40.12 -17.40
C LEU A 695 -1.35 41.05 -17.93
N GLY A 696 -1.64 42.35 -17.87
CA GLY A 696 -0.78 43.47 -18.23
C GLY A 696 0.26 43.83 -17.15
N PRO A 697 0.99 44.95 -17.32
CA PRO A 697 2.42 44.98 -17.07
C PRO A 697 2.83 45.41 -15.66
N ASN A 698 3.96 44.83 -15.26
CA ASN A 698 4.74 45.08 -14.07
C ASN A 698 5.63 46.33 -14.27
N PRO A 699 5.61 47.34 -13.38
CA PRO A 699 6.64 48.37 -13.34
C PRO A 699 7.59 48.11 -12.17
N PHE A 700 8.89 48.00 -12.46
CA PHE A 700 10.02 48.58 -11.73
C PHE A 700 11.28 47.79 -12.07
N ALA A 701 12.04 48.38 -12.99
CA ALA A 701 13.42 48.05 -13.29
C ALA A 701 14.30 49.24 -12.88
N ALA A 702 15.57 48.91 -12.66
CA ALA A 702 16.74 49.76 -12.48
C ALA A 702 17.02 50.25 -11.05
N LEU A 703 18.13 49.79 -10.48
CA LEU A 703 19.41 50.47 -10.69
C LEU A 703 20.61 49.51 -10.44
N ASP A 704 21.50 49.53 -11.44
CA ASP A 704 22.90 49.08 -11.51
C ASP A 704 23.76 49.71 -10.38
N GLU A 705 24.70 49.03 -9.72
CA GLU A 705 26.04 48.51 -10.11
C GLU A 705 27.17 49.39 -9.50
N VAL A 706 28.30 48.75 -9.16
CA VAL A 706 29.62 49.27 -8.68
C VAL A 706 29.67 49.60 -7.17
N ASP A 707 30.54 49.03 -6.32
CA ASP A 707 31.90 48.47 -6.43
C ASP A 707 32.07 47.17 -5.60
#